data_AF-A0A9D8R807-F1
#
_entry.id   AF-A0A9D8R807-F1
#
_cell.length_a   1.000
_cell.length_b   1.000
_cell.length_c   1.000
_cell.angle_alpha   90.00
_cell.angle_beta   90.00
_cell.angle_gamma   90.00
#
_symmetry.space_group_name_H-M   'P 1'
#
loop_
_entity.id
_entity.type
_entity.pdbx_description
1 polymer ?
#
loop_
_entity_poly.entity_id
_entity_poly.type
_entity_poly.pdbx_seq_one_letter_code
_entity_poly.pdbx_strand_id
1 'polypeptide(L)'
;GRGFTALLEEQADGTRTTLDGAQVLWSAGDSIQVFKLSEAGTGGYSGVRLGLLSEDDGKATGHFPTDNCPDYETAACVAVYPASAARLVSSSKISVSLPAEQYYRDGSFDLNSNPAVAKSDGSGKLMFKNLCGLLAVYVSSDTEFSEIRITSKADEALWGEGTFDLSYSDVPVFSIAGSVAEEQRTLTLKARPSGASSSGSEWLSATTGTVSGSTFSGTAPKAVPYYFVVPAGALSKGFTVTLVGKDGAFMQKEATSAKNAIERSVCTSMPNLDFADESAIVIRTDVPNKAFYKDVFSDAGILLTQNGVLPVVPYLGISFEYYKEREENNINLSHQRAIFCGSDEDENGYLLYPDGAPRFRMFYVNGGQSSAHGLTLGNEGRENIRKFVRNGGSYEGHCAGAYLSTTGVYNSGYAEYSLSFFGLWPGIVYRTSLQDVYPNYVIPEGSPLLKYYDFGGDRYVVGVKHANGPYFADAEIENVEGTEILARFDFPDGIVHGHASIIAYKPSIYSGRIIPCGGHPEYAESGEVRDLMAAMYKYAFDGVGIARIKGILHNGQVRRMTKSTSDNDPDFTKIGDRQCHHFAFALPAGARNIKVRLEALQNFNLSLRMAEGTFAFKEDAQYSKEGSELVKELTFSSLPKGTWYVGVQCEDTVTYTETDTGVKYSDTAVLNGVPYTISVTWDI
;
A
#
# COMPACT_ATOMS: atom_id res chain seq x y z
N GLY A 1 -29.79 28.03 27.20
CA GLY A 1 -29.10 27.39 28.35
C GLY A 1 -27.75 28.03 28.55
N ARG A 2 -26.95 27.57 29.52
CA ARG A 2 -25.51 27.87 29.55
C ARG A 2 -24.82 27.09 28.42
N GLY A 3 -23.83 27.65 27.76
CA GLY A 3 -23.19 27.00 26.61
C GLY A 3 -22.41 27.96 25.70
N PHE A 4 -21.56 27.39 24.85
CA PHE A 4 -20.88 28.17 23.81
C PHE A 4 -21.81 28.43 22.63
N THR A 5 -21.75 29.64 22.08
CA THR A 5 -22.27 29.95 20.74
C THR A 5 -21.10 29.92 19.77
N ALA A 6 -21.07 28.90 18.92
CA ALA A 6 -20.08 28.73 17.88
C ALA A 6 -20.59 29.31 16.56
N LEU A 7 -19.80 30.19 15.98
CA LEU A 7 -20.02 30.80 14.68
C LEU A 7 -18.94 30.31 13.72
N LEU A 8 -19.37 29.95 12.53
CA LEU A 8 -18.49 29.75 11.38
C LEU A 8 -18.25 31.13 10.77
N GLU A 9 -17.02 31.39 10.31
CA GLU A 9 -16.63 32.69 9.73
C GLU A 9 -17.52 33.05 8.52
N GLU A 10 -18.18 34.22 8.55
CA GLU A 10 -19.04 34.73 7.45
C GLU A 10 -18.23 35.57 6.43
N GLN A 11 -18.22 35.13 5.17
CA GLN A 11 -17.68 35.75 3.93
C GLN A 11 -16.35 36.53 4.04
N ALA A 12 -15.25 36.20 3.37
CA ALA A 12 -14.93 35.22 2.34
C ALA A 12 -14.11 34.07 2.95
N ASP A 13 -14.20 32.86 2.40
CA ASP A 13 -13.32 31.76 2.80
C ASP A 13 -13.49 31.31 4.27
N GLY A 14 -14.65 30.73 4.59
CA GLY A 14 -15.04 30.26 5.94
C GLY A 14 -14.89 28.77 6.23
N THR A 15 -14.99 28.42 7.52
CA THR A 15 -14.91 27.07 8.11
C THR A 15 -15.92 26.10 7.52
N ARG A 16 -15.60 24.81 7.25
CA ARG A 16 -16.52 23.90 6.53
C ARG A 16 -16.75 22.58 7.27
N THR A 17 -17.96 22.35 7.78
CA THR A 17 -18.43 21.06 8.33
C THR A 17 -19.26 20.28 7.30
N THR A 18 -20.10 20.98 6.52
CA THR A 18 -20.84 20.47 5.36
C THR A 18 -21.06 21.54 4.27
N LEU A 19 -21.54 21.17 3.08
CA LEU A 19 -21.91 22.12 2.00
C LEU A 19 -23.42 22.09 1.76
N ASP A 20 -24.03 23.28 1.71
CA ASP A 20 -25.31 23.55 1.01
C ASP A 20 -25.08 24.73 0.05
N GLY A 21 -24.85 24.42 -1.23
CA GLY A 21 -24.34 25.39 -2.19
C GLY A 21 -22.97 25.96 -1.78
N ALA A 22 -22.93 27.26 -1.44
CA ALA A 22 -21.73 27.95 -0.95
C ALA A 22 -21.76 28.21 0.58
N GLN A 23 -22.84 27.82 1.26
CA GLN A 23 -23.03 28.07 2.68
C GLN A 23 -22.49 26.88 3.50
N VAL A 24 -21.93 27.19 4.68
CA VAL A 24 -21.44 26.18 5.61
C VAL A 24 -22.40 26.07 6.79
N LEU A 25 -22.77 24.83 7.10
CA LEU A 25 -23.71 24.48 8.15
C LEU A 25 -23.14 23.42 9.09
N TRP A 26 -23.33 23.59 10.40
CA TRP A 26 -23.15 22.55 11.41
C TRP A 26 -24.09 21.37 11.12
N SER A 27 -23.69 20.16 11.51
CA SER A 27 -24.51 18.95 11.39
C SER A 27 -24.74 18.28 12.72
N ALA A 28 -25.92 17.69 12.92
CA ALA A 28 -26.19 16.95 14.14
C ALA A 28 -25.16 15.80 14.32
N GLY A 29 -24.68 15.66 15.54
CA GLY A 29 -23.57 14.76 15.87
C GLY A 29 -22.18 15.40 15.81
N ASP A 30 -22.06 16.62 15.27
CA ASP A 30 -20.83 17.41 15.39
C ASP A 30 -20.46 17.60 16.86
N SER A 31 -19.16 17.50 17.15
CA SER A 31 -18.63 17.74 18.48
C SER A 31 -17.30 18.46 18.42
N ILE A 32 -17.05 19.31 19.42
CA ILE A 32 -15.84 20.09 19.58
C ILE A 32 -15.09 19.65 20.83
N GLN A 33 -13.77 19.72 20.79
CA GLN A 33 -12.89 19.49 21.94
C GLN A 33 -12.41 20.84 22.47
N VAL A 34 -12.68 21.15 23.75
CA VAL A 34 -12.36 22.45 24.37
C VAL A 34 -11.26 22.30 25.42
N PHE A 35 -10.23 23.16 25.33
CA PHE A 35 -9.07 23.23 26.22
C PHE A 35 -8.99 24.61 26.89
N LYS A 36 -8.81 24.70 28.21
CA LYS A 36 -8.60 25.97 28.93
C LYS A 36 -7.16 26.46 28.75
N LEU A 37 -6.98 27.77 28.57
CA LEU A 37 -5.66 28.41 28.39
C LEU A 37 -4.97 28.75 29.73
N SER A 38 -5.71 28.93 30.82
CA SER A 38 -5.18 29.28 32.16
C SER A 38 -4.36 28.18 32.83
N GLU A 39 -4.33 26.97 32.24
CA GLU A 39 -3.67 25.78 32.78
C GLU A 39 -2.51 25.31 31.87
N ALA A 40 -2.09 26.16 30.92
CA ALA A 40 -1.01 25.91 29.96
C ALA A 40 0.39 25.88 30.64
N GLY A 41 0.65 24.86 31.46
CA GLY A 41 1.93 24.70 32.17
C GLY A 41 2.10 23.38 32.93
N THR A 42 1.04 22.60 33.15
CA THR A 42 1.08 21.35 33.91
C THR A 42 0.74 20.17 32.99
N GLY A 43 1.75 19.38 32.63
CA GLY A 43 1.59 18.26 31.69
C GLY A 43 0.46 17.31 32.08
N GLY A 44 -0.53 17.17 31.20
CA GLY A 44 -1.63 16.23 31.27
C GLY A 44 -3.01 16.89 31.43
N TYR A 45 -3.71 17.16 30.32
CA TYR A 45 -5.10 17.62 30.37
C TYR A 45 -6.03 16.90 29.38
N SER A 46 -7.12 16.38 29.94
CA SER A 46 -8.33 15.97 29.23
C SER A 46 -9.17 17.22 28.95
N GLY A 47 -9.13 17.72 27.71
CA GLY A 47 -10.15 18.70 27.28
C GLY A 47 -11.56 18.11 27.42
N VAL A 48 -12.59 18.96 27.37
CA VAL A 48 -13.97 18.50 27.41
C VAL A 48 -14.52 18.40 25.99
N ARG A 49 -15.16 17.28 25.69
CA ARG A 49 -15.92 17.10 24.45
C ARG A 49 -17.33 17.65 24.62
N LEU A 50 -17.73 18.57 23.75
CA LEU A 50 -19.07 19.14 23.72
C LEU A 50 -19.76 18.77 22.41
N GLY A 51 -21.00 18.28 22.49
CA GLY A 51 -21.83 17.97 21.32
C GLY A 51 -22.70 19.15 20.90
N LEU A 52 -22.95 19.27 19.60
CA LEU A 52 -23.90 20.22 19.03
C LEU A 52 -25.33 19.88 19.52
N LEU A 53 -26.13 20.91 19.84
CA LEU A 53 -27.56 20.72 20.03
C LEU A 53 -28.24 20.31 18.73
N SER A 54 -29.08 19.28 18.79
CA SER A 54 -29.80 18.76 17.62
C SER A 54 -30.67 19.82 16.91
N GLU A 55 -31.14 20.83 17.63
CA GLU A 55 -31.92 21.93 17.06
C GLU A 55 -31.12 22.85 16.15
N ASP A 56 -29.78 22.82 16.19
CA ASP A 56 -28.86 23.61 15.35
C ASP A 56 -28.30 22.84 14.16
N ASP A 57 -28.83 21.66 13.89
CA ASP A 57 -28.57 20.96 12.64
C ASP A 57 -28.91 21.83 11.43
N GLY A 58 -28.00 21.88 10.46
CA GLY A 58 -28.17 22.67 9.25
C GLY A 58 -28.08 24.18 9.44
N LYS A 59 -27.49 24.67 10.55
CA LYS A 59 -27.34 26.12 10.80
C LYS A 59 -25.88 26.57 10.75
N ALA A 60 -25.65 27.83 10.42
CA ALA A 60 -24.33 28.48 10.48
C ALA A 60 -23.87 28.81 11.92
N THR A 61 -24.81 28.83 12.87
CA THR A 61 -24.57 29.02 14.31
C THR A 61 -24.91 27.73 15.03
N GLY A 62 -24.00 27.24 15.87
CA GLY A 62 -24.18 26.02 16.67
C GLY A 62 -24.05 26.30 18.16
N HIS A 63 -24.95 25.76 18.95
CA HIS A 63 -24.89 25.84 20.41
C HIS A 63 -24.33 24.54 21.01
N PHE A 64 -23.35 24.68 21.89
CA PHE A 64 -22.64 23.58 22.56
C PHE A 64 -22.81 23.70 24.08
N PRO A 65 -23.70 22.92 24.71
CA PRO A 65 -24.04 23.07 26.13
C PRO A 65 -22.86 22.77 27.04
N THR A 66 -22.72 23.54 28.11
CA THR A 66 -21.64 23.41 29.12
C THR A 66 -22.16 22.90 30.47
N ASP A 67 -23.31 22.23 30.49
CA ASP A 67 -24.03 21.86 31.73
C ASP A 67 -23.17 21.10 32.74
N ASN A 68 -22.21 20.30 32.26
CA ASN A 68 -21.27 19.51 33.08
C ASN A 68 -19.90 20.19 33.29
N CYS A 69 -19.68 21.38 32.71
CA CYS A 69 -18.41 22.10 32.75
C CYS A 69 -18.60 23.64 32.65
N PRO A 70 -19.42 24.26 33.53
CA PRO A 70 -19.87 25.65 33.37
C PRO A 70 -18.72 26.67 33.41
N ASP A 71 -17.60 26.33 34.07
CA ASP A 71 -16.41 27.19 34.18
C ASP A 71 -15.63 27.33 32.85
N TYR A 72 -16.01 26.62 31.79
CA TYR A 72 -15.38 26.76 30.47
C TYR A 72 -15.89 27.97 29.69
N GLU A 73 -17.15 28.35 29.88
CA GLU A 73 -17.80 29.44 29.12
C GLU A 73 -17.18 30.81 29.45
N THR A 74 -16.75 30.99 30.70
CA THR A 74 -16.17 32.22 31.22
C THR A 74 -14.64 32.23 31.24
N ALA A 75 -13.99 31.13 30.83
CA ALA A 75 -12.55 31.00 30.76
C ALA A 75 -12.03 31.27 29.35
N ALA A 76 -10.80 31.79 29.26
CA ALA A 76 -10.08 31.81 28.00
C ALA A 76 -9.79 30.36 27.56
N CYS A 77 -10.24 29.97 26.36
CA CYS A 77 -10.17 28.59 25.90
C CYS A 77 -9.92 28.49 24.38
N VAL A 78 -9.51 27.31 23.96
CA VAL A 78 -9.35 26.91 22.55
C VAL A 78 -10.29 25.75 22.29
N ALA A 79 -11.09 25.85 21.22
CA ALA A 79 -11.96 24.77 20.77
C ALA A 79 -11.50 24.25 19.41
N VAL A 80 -11.53 22.93 19.22
CA VAL A 80 -11.12 22.26 17.98
C VAL A 80 -12.23 21.34 17.49
N TYR A 81 -12.50 21.43 16.19
CA TYR A 81 -13.39 20.54 15.45
C TYR A 81 -12.57 19.68 14.47
N PRO A 82 -12.96 18.42 14.23
CA PRO A 82 -13.86 17.62 15.08
C PRO A 82 -13.18 17.27 16.40
N ALA A 83 -13.96 16.96 17.44
CA ALA A 83 -13.40 16.61 18.74
C ALA A 83 -12.46 15.40 18.68
N SER A 84 -12.74 14.44 17.79
CA SER A 84 -11.97 13.21 17.61
C SER A 84 -10.58 13.42 17.00
N ALA A 85 -10.35 14.55 16.33
CA ALA A 85 -9.08 14.78 15.64
C ALA A 85 -8.03 15.45 16.53
N ALA A 86 -8.41 16.02 17.68
CA ALA A 86 -7.57 16.96 18.42
C ALA A 86 -6.87 16.34 19.64
N ARG A 87 -5.55 16.55 19.74
CA ARG A 87 -4.76 16.19 20.93
C ARG A 87 -3.84 17.34 21.33
N LEU A 88 -3.87 17.74 22.61
CA LEU A 88 -2.90 18.70 23.13
C LEU A 88 -1.50 18.05 23.18
N VAL A 89 -0.51 18.66 22.54
CA VAL A 89 0.88 18.15 22.47
C VAL A 89 1.78 18.88 23.45
N SER A 90 1.59 20.19 23.59
CA SER A 90 2.30 21.03 24.55
C SER A 90 1.39 22.16 25.03
N SER A 91 1.88 22.98 25.97
CA SER A 91 1.20 24.19 26.42
C SER A 91 0.91 25.20 25.31
N SER A 92 1.57 25.08 24.14
CA SER A 92 1.43 26.02 23.02
C SER A 92 1.04 25.35 21.70
N LYS A 93 0.82 24.03 21.64
CA LYS A 93 0.54 23.31 20.38
C LYS A 93 -0.51 22.23 20.54
N ILE A 94 -1.40 22.16 19.55
CA ILE A 94 -2.39 21.08 19.39
C ILE A 94 -2.04 20.28 18.12
N SER A 95 -2.07 18.95 18.23
CA SER A 95 -2.06 18.01 17.10
C SER A 95 -3.46 17.82 16.56
N VAL A 96 -3.56 17.72 15.25
CA VAL A 96 -4.77 17.36 14.51
C VAL A 96 -4.40 16.30 13.49
N SER A 97 -5.14 15.18 13.52
CA SER A 97 -5.00 14.10 12.54
C SER A 97 -5.85 14.36 11.30
N LEU A 98 -5.26 14.23 10.12
CA LEU A 98 -5.98 14.16 8.84
C LEU A 98 -5.97 12.72 8.31
N PRO A 99 -7.14 12.16 7.92
CA PRO A 99 -7.22 10.77 7.49
C PRO A 99 -6.68 10.58 6.07
N ALA A 100 -6.03 9.42 5.84
CA ALA A 100 -5.58 8.98 4.51
C ALA A 100 -6.73 8.68 3.53
N GLU A 101 -7.89 8.35 4.10
CA GLU A 101 -9.11 8.02 3.39
C GLU A 101 -10.22 8.97 3.82
N GLN A 102 -10.89 9.55 2.83
CA GLN A 102 -12.09 10.36 3.00
C GLN A 102 -13.24 9.67 2.28
N TYR A 103 -14.46 9.89 2.75
CA TYR A 103 -15.66 9.29 2.17
C TYR A 103 -16.45 10.29 1.33
N TYR A 104 -16.85 9.83 0.14
CA TYR A 104 -17.68 10.61 -0.77
C TYR A 104 -19.02 10.97 -0.14
N ARG A 105 -19.40 12.23 -0.33
CA ARG A 105 -20.72 12.74 -0.02
C ARG A 105 -21.19 13.59 -1.19
N ASP A 106 -22.41 13.34 -1.65
CA ASP A 106 -22.95 14.11 -2.76
C ASP A 106 -23.02 15.61 -2.40
N GLY A 107 -22.57 16.45 -3.33
CA GLY A 107 -22.48 17.90 -3.17
C GLY A 107 -21.56 18.39 -2.04
N SER A 108 -20.76 17.53 -1.38
CA SER A 108 -19.97 17.91 -0.21
C SER A 108 -18.71 17.05 0.03
N PHE A 109 -17.98 17.31 1.12
CA PHE A 109 -16.80 16.54 1.56
C PHE A 109 -17.16 15.64 2.75
N ASP A 110 -16.24 14.76 3.16
CA ASP A 110 -16.47 13.80 4.24
C ASP A 110 -16.75 14.46 5.61
N LEU A 111 -17.60 13.84 6.42
CA LEU A 111 -17.91 14.32 7.77
C LEU A 111 -16.66 14.25 8.65
N ASN A 112 -16.48 15.24 9.52
CA ASN A 112 -15.33 15.33 10.44
C ASN A 112 -13.95 15.37 9.76
N SER A 113 -13.87 15.55 8.44
CA SER A 113 -12.59 15.50 7.71
C SER A 113 -11.90 16.87 7.58
N ASN A 114 -12.63 17.97 7.78
CA ASN A 114 -12.11 19.33 7.67
C ASN A 114 -11.98 20.01 9.05
N PRO A 115 -10.78 19.98 9.66
CA PRO A 115 -10.61 20.47 11.00
C PRO A 115 -10.59 21.99 11.07
N ALA A 116 -11.09 22.50 12.20
CA ALA A 116 -11.20 23.92 12.47
C ALA A 116 -10.89 24.25 13.94
N VAL A 117 -10.46 25.47 14.20
CA VAL A 117 -10.11 25.95 15.55
C VAL A 117 -10.74 27.30 15.86
N ALA A 118 -11.16 27.50 17.11
CA ALA A 118 -11.61 28.78 17.65
C ALA A 118 -10.89 29.11 18.96
N LYS A 119 -10.77 30.41 19.27
CA LYS A 119 -10.43 30.89 20.62
C LYS A 119 -11.63 31.64 21.21
N SER A 120 -11.83 31.48 22.51
CA SER A 120 -12.70 32.33 23.33
C SER A 120 -11.84 33.09 24.34
N ASP A 121 -12.17 34.34 24.58
CA ASP A 121 -11.62 35.22 25.61
C ASP A 121 -12.43 35.18 26.92
N GLY A 122 -13.33 34.20 27.06
CA GLY A 122 -14.28 34.10 28.18
C GLY A 122 -15.64 34.76 27.90
N SER A 123 -15.91 35.15 26.65
CA SER A 123 -17.20 35.68 26.19
C SER A 123 -18.24 34.60 25.84
N GLY A 124 -17.88 33.31 25.90
CA GLY A 124 -18.72 32.20 25.44
C GLY A 124 -18.90 32.12 23.91
N LYS A 125 -18.24 32.99 23.14
CA LYS A 125 -18.29 33.00 21.67
C LYS A 125 -17.08 32.29 21.08
N LEU A 126 -17.32 31.40 20.11
CA LEU A 126 -16.27 30.68 19.39
C LEU A 126 -16.35 30.99 17.90
N MET A 127 -15.35 31.67 17.36
CA MET A 127 -15.21 31.90 15.91
C MET A 127 -14.28 30.84 15.32
N PHE A 128 -14.85 29.84 14.65
CA PHE A 128 -14.07 28.74 14.08
C PHE A 128 -13.40 29.13 12.76
N LYS A 129 -12.12 28.76 12.61
CA LYS A 129 -11.25 28.97 11.45
C LYS A 129 -10.69 27.65 10.93
N ASN A 130 -10.83 27.35 9.63
CA ASN A 130 -10.37 26.06 9.09
C ASN A 130 -8.87 26.01 9.16
N LEU A 131 -8.35 24.80 9.31
CA LEU A 131 -6.94 24.51 9.15
C LEU A 131 -6.60 24.12 7.70
N CYS A 132 -7.58 23.60 6.95
CA CYS A 132 -7.42 23.07 5.60
C CYS A 132 -8.18 23.88 4.54
N GLY A 133 -7.93 23.57 3.27
CA GLY A 133 -8.74 24.00 2.12
C GLY A 133 -9.49 22.82 1.50
N LEU A 134 -10.41 23.11 0.57
CA LEU A 134 -11.04 22.08 -0.25
C LEU A 134 -10.49 22.11 -1.67
N LEU A 135 -10.31 20.93 -2.25
CA LEU A 135 -10.11 20.73 -3.67
C LEU A 135 -11.38 20.10 -4.25
N ALA A 136 -11.99 20.76 -5.23
CA ALA A 136 -13.10 20.22 -6.01
C ALA A 136 -12.57 19.69 -7.35
N VAL A 137 -12.58 18.37 -7.51
CA VAL A 137 -12.18 17.68 -8.73
C VAL A 137 -13.43 17.33 -9.52
N TYR A 138 -13.57 17.91 -10.71
CA TYR A 138 -14.68 17.59 -11.60
C TYR A 138 -14.29 16.42 -12.49
N VAL A 139 -15.06 15.34 -12.44
CA VAL A 139 -14.79 14.11 -13.19
C VAL A 139 -15.96 13.83 -14.13
N SER A 140 -15.65 13.56 -15.40
CA SER A 140 -16.56 12.88 -16.34
C SER A 140 -15.95 11.52 -16.69
N SER A 141 -16.74 10.45 -16.76
CA SER A 141 -16.27 9.09 -17.08
C SER A 141 -17.43 8.26 -17.61
N ASP A 142 -17.22 7.49 -18.67
CA ASP A 142 -18.16 6.46 -19.16
C ASP A 142 -17.96 5.10 -18.48
N THR A 143 -16.89 4.98 -17.68
CA THR A 143 -16.49 3.78 -16.97
C THR A 143 -16.82 3.90 -15.48
N GLU A 144 -17.33 2.84 -14.87
CA GLU A 144 -17.58 2.80 -13.42
C GLU A 144 -16.26 2.78 -12.63
N PHE A 145 -16.19 3.57 -11.56
CA PHE A 145 -15.08 3.58 -10.62
C PHE A 145 -15.58 3.50 -9.18
N SER A 146 -14.72 3.04 -8.27
CA SER A 146 -14.97 2.87 -6.83
C SER A 146 -14.00 3.64 -5.94
N GLU A 147 -12.95 4.28 -6.49
CA GLU A 147 -12.02 5.17 -5.79
C GLU A 147 -11.59 6.36 -6.66
N ILE A 148 -11.35 7.51 -6.03
CA ILE A 148 -10.62 8.62 -6.64
C ILE A 148 -9.43 8.93 -5.76
N ARG A 149 -8.22 8.94 -6.32
CA ARG A 149 -6.99 9.30 -5.61
C ARG A 149 -6.42 10.58 -6.18
N ILE A 150 -5.92 11.44 -5.30
CA ILE A 150 -5.06 12.57 -5.68
C ILE A 150 -3.65 12.32 -5.16
N THR A 151 -2.65 12.44 -6.02
CA THR A 151 -1.24 12.25 -5.67
C THR A 151 -0.45 13.52 -5.95
N SER A 152 0.21 14.10 -4.94
CA SER A 152 1.05 15.30 -5.12
C SER A 152 2.27 15.00 -6.00
N LYS A 153 2.57 15.92 -6.93
CA LYS A 153 3.81 15.90 -7.72
C LYS A 153 5.03 16.42 -6.96
N ALA A 154 4.83 16.96 -5.76
CA ALA A 154 5.89 17.34 -4.84
C ALA A 154 5.92 16.39 -3.63
N ASP A 155 6.99 16.48 -2.83
CA ASP A 155 7.13 15.77 -1.56
C ASP A 155 6.32 16.49 -0.47
N GLU A 156 5.00 16.45 -0.60
CA GLU A 156 4.04 17.11 0.28
C GLU A 156 3.09 16.07 0.89
N ALA A 157 2.95 16.08 2.21
CA ALA A 157 1.97 15.24 2.89
C ALA A 157 0.56 15.80 2.72
N LEU A 158 -0.38 14.95 2.30
CA LEU A 158 -1.80 15.27 2.16
C LEU A 158 -2.62 14.81 3.37
N TRP A 159 -2.07 13.93 4.20
CA TRP A 159 -2.71 13.37 5.39
C TRP A 159 -1.67 12.98 6.45
N GLY A 160 -2.14 12.75 7.68
CA GLY A 160 -1.32 12.41 8.83
C GLY A 160 -1.48 13.38 10.00
N GLU A 161 -0.63 13.22 11.01
CA GLU A 161 -0.61 14.12 12.18
C GLU A 161 0.07 15.45 11.83
N GLY A 162 -0.66 16.55 11.95
CA GLY A 162 -0.11 17.89 11.86
C GLY A 162 -0.37 18.70 13.12
N THR A 163 0.30 19.85 13.24
CA THR A 163 0.14 20.73 14.41
C THR A 163 -0.15 22.16 14.02
N PHE A 164 -0.79 22.90 14.92
CA PHE A 164 -0.89 24.36 14.86
C PHE A 164 -0.54 24.99 16.21
N ASP A 165 -0.03 26.23 16.17
CA ASP A 165 0.43 26.94 17.37
C ASP A 165 -0.66 27.80 17.99
N LEU A 166 -0.87 27.67 19.30
CA LEU A 166 -1.89 28.42 20.05
C LEU A 166 -1.59 29.92 20.16
N SER A 167 -0.45 30.42 19.71
CA SER A 167 -0.12 31.85 19.66
C SER A 167 -0.67 32.58 18.44
N TYR A 168 -1.37 31.91 17.51
CA TYR A 168 -1.90 32.59 16.31
C TYR A 168 -2.79 33.79 16.69
N SER A 169 -2.58 34.94 16.04
CA SER A 169 -3.36 36.15 16.29
C SER A 169 -4.73 36.07 15.64
N ASP A 170 -4.74 35.86 14.33
CA ASP A 170 -5.96 35.83 13.52
C ASP A 170 -6.03 34.55 12.68
N VAL A 171 -5.00 34.25 11.87
CA VAL A 171 -5.02 33.10 10.97
C VAL A 171 -4.24 31.92 11.57
N PRO A 172 -4.88 30.76 11.84
CA PRO A 172 -4.15 29.57 12.25
C PRO A 172 -3.36 28.98 11.08
N VAL A 173 -2.12 28.56 11.35
CA VAL A 173 -1.27 27.85 10.40
C VAL A 173 -1.15 26.40 10.86
N PHE A 174 -1.59 25.48 10.01
CA PHE A 174 -1.48 24.04 10.22
C PHE A 174 -0.42 23.47 9.29
N SER A 175 0.44 22.61 9.82
CA SER A 175 1.41 21.87 9.02
C SER A 175 1.60 20.45 9.53
N ILE A 176 1.73 19.52 8.58
CA ILE A 176 2.19 18.16 8.82
C ILE A 176 3.72 18.22 8.71
N ALA A 177 4.39 18.08 9.86
CA ALA A 177 5.85 18.22 9.93
C ALA A 177 6.54 16.86 9.93
N GLY A 178 7.65 16.73 9.18
CA GLY A 178 8.45 15.52 9.12
C GLY A 178 8.92 15.20 7.69
N SER A 179 9.70 14.14 7.54
CA SER A 179 9.93 13.53 6.23
C SER A 179 8.61 12.97 5.71
N VAL A 180 8.20 13.37 4.52
CA VAL A 180 6.96 12.90 3.89
C VAL A 180 7.18 11.46 3.43
N ALA A 181 6.44 10.51 4.01
CA ALA A 181 6.42 9.14 3.49
C ALA A 181 5.71 9.08 2.13
N GLU A 182 6.08 8.14 1.28
CA GLU A 182 5.57 8.04 -0.09
C GLU A 182 4.03 7.93 -0.11
N GLU A 183 3.46 7.16 0.81
CA GLU A 183 2.02 6.99 1.00
C GLU A 183 1.30 8.28 1.42
N GLN A 184 1.98 9.20 2.10
CA GLN A 184 1.40 10.47 2.54
C GLN A 184 1.19 11.45 1.40
N ARG A 185 1.80 11.21 0.23
CA ARG A 185 1.61 12.02 -0.98
C ARG A 185 0.29 11.71 -1.69
N THR A 186 -0.41 10.65 -1.29
CA THR A 186 -1.66 10.22 -1.92
C THR A 186 -2.82 10.27 -0.93
N LEU A 187 -3.89 10.96 -1.30
CA LEU A 187 -5.15 11.03 -0.55
C LEU A 187 -6.24 10.32 -1.35
N THR A 188 -7.03 9.47 -0.67
CA THR A 188 -8.03 8.63 -1.32
C THR A 188 -9.45 9.03 -0.91
N LEU A 189 -10.34 9.13 -1.89
CA LEU A 189 -11.79 9.28 -1.71
C LEU A 189 -12.49 7.97 -2.05
N LYS A 190 -13.30 7.44 -1.13
CA LYS A 190 -13.97 6.13 -1.22
C LYS A 190 -15.49 6.19 -0.99
N ALA A 191 -16.17 5.09 -1.32
CA ALA A 191 -17.53 4.83 -0.87
C ALA A 191 -17.55 4.57 0.64
N ARG A 192 -18.60 5.03 1.33
CA ARG A 192 -18.79 4.70 2.73
C ARG A 192 -19.20 3.22 2.87
N PRO A 193 -18.55 2.40 3.72
CA PRO A 193 -18.90 0.99 3.90
C PRO A 193 -20.36 0.81 4.34
N SER A 194 -21.09 -0.09 3.68
CA SER A 194 -22.42 -0.51 4.13
C SER A 194 -22.29 -1.31 5.42
N GLY A 195 -22.70 -0.72 6.55
CA GLY A 195 -22.65 -1.38 7.87
C GLY A 195 -21.75 -0.70 8.91
N ALA A 196 -21.07 0.40 8.57
CA ALA A 196 -20.45 1.25 9.59
C ALA A 196 -21.55 1.79 10.52
N SER A 197 -21.60 1.26 11.75
CA SER A 197 -22.63 1.59 12.74
C SER A 197 -22.69 3.11 12.97
N SER A 198 -23.87 3.68 12.76
CA SER A 198 -24.27 5.01 13.21
C SER A 198 -24.41 5.05 14.73
N SER A 199 -23.32 4.86 15.47
CA SER A 199 -23.29 5.09 16.92
C SER A 199 -23.21 6.59 17.19
N GLY A 200 -24.34 7.23 16.94
CA GLY A 200 -24.71 8.62 17.14
C GLY A 200 -26.18 8.67 16.72
N SER A 201 -27.05 8.41 17.68
CA SER A 201 -28.44 7.95 17.57
C SER A 201 -29.34 8.74 16.60
N GLU A 202 -30.15 7.98 15.85
CA GLU A 202 -31.39 8.37 15.15
C GLU A 202 -31.31 9.43 14.04
N TRP A 203 -31.30 8.97 12.79
CA TRP A 203 -31.86 9.73 11.67
C TRP A 203 -33.10 9.02 11.15
N LEU A 204 -34.25 9.35 11.75
CA LEU A 204 -35.58 8.99 11.24
C LEU A 204 -36.05 10.05 10.25
N SER A 205 -36.19 9.62 9.00
CA SER A 205 -37.27 9.95 8.05
C SER A 205 -37.83 11.39 8.05
N ALA A 206 -37.53 12.14 6.98
CA ALA A 206 -38.45 13.13 6.42
C ALA A 206 -38.96 12.67 5.05
N THR A 207 -40.24 12.37 5.02
CA THR A 207 -41.08 11.96 3.89
C THR A 207 -41.04 13.02 2.78
N THR A 208 -40.36 12.74 1.66
CA THR A 208 -40.88 12.63 0.28
C THR A 208 -39.70 12.65 -0.70
N GLY A 209 -39.51 11.54 -1.42
CA GLY A 209 -38.54 11.42 -2.52
C GLY A 209 -37.32 10.58 -2.15
N THR A 210 -37.44 9.28 -2.37
CA THR A 210 -36.40 8.25 -2.40
C THR A 210 -34.96 8.77 -2.57
N VAL A 211 -34.14 8.75 -1.51
CA VAL A 211 -32.67 8.70 -1.62
C VAL A 211 -32.25 7.27 -1.32
N SER A 212 -32.28 6.44 -2.36
CA SER A 212 -31.65 5.12 -2.31
C SER A 212 -30.15 5.31 -2.45
N GLY A 213 -29.38 4.95 -1.42
CA GLY A 213 -27.97 4.58 -1.57
C GLY A 213 -27.00 5.71 -1.92
N SER A 214 -26.23 6.12 -0.92
CA SER A 214 -24.93 6.79 -1.01
C SER A 214 -23.88 5.96 -1.78
N THR A 215 -24.14 5.59 -3.04
CA THR A 215 -23.24 4.75 -3.83
C THR A 215 -22.20 5.62 -4.53
N PHE A 216 -21.00 5.68 -3.97
CA PHE A 216 -19.81 6.02 -4.74
C PHE A 216 -19.44 4.82 -5.62
N SER A 217 -20.18 4.70 -6.70
CA SER A 217 -19.83 3.96 -7.89
C SER A 217 -20.78 4.37 -9.00
N GLY A 218 -20.27 4.80 -10.14
CA GLY A 218 -21.13 5.12 -11.28
C GLY A 218 -20.34 5.62 -12.48
N THR A 219 -21.01 5.64 -13.62
CA THR A 219 -20.59 6.41 -14.79
C THR A 219 -20.98 7.87 -14.54
N ALA A 220 -20.06 8.81 -14.79
CA ALA A 220 -20.31 10.24 -14.72
C ALA A 220 -20.34 10.83 -16.15
N PRO A 221 -21.45 10.69 -16.92
CA PRO A 221 -21.52 11.21 -18.29
C PRO A 221 -21.52 12.75 -18.36
N LYS A 222 -21.51 13.43 -17.20
CA LYS A 222 -21.35 14.87 -17.03
C LYS A 222 -20.39 15.11 -15.87
N ALA A 223 -19.73 16.28 -15.88
CA ALA A 223 -18.78 16.69 -14.84
C ALA A 223 -19.42 16.68 -13.44
N VAL A 224 -19.09 15.67 -12.63
CA VAL A 224 -19.51 15.57 -11.22
C VAL A 224 -18.37 16.08 -10.33
N PRO A 225 -18.64 16.97 -9.35
CA PRO A 225 -17.62 17.42 -8.41
C PRO A 225 -17.39 16.40 -7.28
N TYR A 226 -16.12 16.15 -6.99
CA TYR A 226 -15.64 15.35 -5.87
C TYR A 226 -14.75 16.22 -4.99
N TYR A 227 -15.08 16.32 -3.70
CA TYR A 227 -14.41 17.23 -2.78
C TYR A 227 -13.42 16.50 -1.88
N PHE A 228 -12.19 17.01 -1.83
CA PHE A 228 -11.13 16.56 -0.94
C PHE A 228 -10.80 17.65 0.06
N VAL A 229 -10.64 17.29 1.33
CA VAL A 229 -10.00 18.15 2.32
C VAL A 229 -8.49 17.99 2.21
N VAL A 230 -7.78 19.09 1.99
CA VAL A 230 -6.34 19.08 1.74
C VAL A 230 -5.66 20.16 2.60
N PRO A 231 -4.47 19.89 3.18
CA PRO A 231 -3.70 20.90 3.89
C PRO A 231 -3.47 22.15 3.04
N ALA A 232 -3.56 23.33 3.67
CA ALA A 232 -3.19 24.57 3.01
C ALA A 232 -1.70 24.56 2.65
N GLY A 233 -1.36 25.07 1.47
CA GLY A 233 0.01 25.05 0.92
C GLY A 233 0.35 23.79 0.11
N ALA A 234 -0.46 22.73 0.17
CA ALA A 234 -0.21 21.51 -0.60
C ALA A 234 -0.57 21.65 -2.08
N LEU A 235 -0.11 20.68 -2.87
CA LEU A 235 -0.26 20.53 -4.31
C LEU A 235 0.44 21.65 -5.10
N SER A 236 1.55 22.17 -4.58
CA SER A 236 2.21 23.36 -5.13
C SER A 236 2.79 23.17 -6.54
N LYS A 237 3.09 21.91 -6.91
CA LYS A 237 3.57 21.52 -8.25
C LYS A 237 2.52 20.78 -9.08
N GLY A 238 1.24 20.87 -8.69
CA GLY A 238 0.15 20.10 -9.27
C GLY A 238 0.08 18.68 -8.74
N PHE A 239 -0.81 17.88 -9.32
CA PHE A 239 -1.14 16.55 -8.83
C PHE A 239 -1.64 15.64 -9.95
N THR A 240 -1.71 14.36 -9.67
CA THR A 240 -2.32 13.34 -10.54
C THR A 240 -3.64 12.91 -9.94
N VAL A 241 -4.70 12.84 -10.75
CA VAL A 241 -5.99 12.24 -10.39
C VAL A 241 -6.05 10.83 -10.96
N THR A 242 -6.33 9.87 -10.09
CA THR A 242 -6.50 8.45 -10.46
C THR A 242 -7.93 8.02 -10.15
N LEU A 243 -8.68 7.55 -11.16
CA LEU A 243 -9.93 6.82 -10.95
C LEU A 243 -9.61 5.34 -10.85
N VAL A 244 -10.05 4.65 -9.81
CA VAL A 244 -9.87 3.19 -9.65
C VAL A 244 -11.21 2.50 -9.84
N GLY A 245 -11.28 1.58 -10.79
CA GLY A 245 -12.38 0.67 -11.07
C GLY A 245 -12.66 -0.32 -9.94
N LYS A 246 -13.85 -0.92 -9.94
CA LYS A 246 -14.24 -1.99 -8.99
C LYS A 246 -13.36 -3.25 -9.08
N ASP A 247 -12.74 -3.45 -10.24
CA ASP A 247 -11.79 -4.51 -10.56
C ASP A 247 -10.33 -4.15 -10.21
N GLY A 248 -10.10 -2.96 -9.66
CA GLY A 248 -8.78 -2.43 -9.35
C GLY A 248 -8.06 -1.77 -10.53
N ALA A 249 -8.62 -1.84 -11.76
CA ALA A 249 -8.08 -1.12 -12.92
C ALA A 249 -8.11 0.38 -12.63
N PHE A 250 -7.25 1.18 -13.26
CA PHE A 250 -7.30 2.61 -13.02
C PHE A 250 -7.00 3.45 -14.24
N MET A 251 -7.57 4.66 -14.25
CA MET A 251 -7.34 5.70 -15.23
C MET A 251 -6.69 6.90 -14.56
N GLN A 252 -5.71 7.52 -15.22
CA GLN A 252 -4.99 8.67 -14.68
C GLN A 252 -5.08 9.89 -15.60
N LYS A 253 -5.22 11.07 -14.97
CA LYS A 253 -5.02 12.37 -15.61
C LYS A 253 -4.19 13.26 -14.73
N GLU A 254 -3.23 13.95 -15.34
CA GLU A 254 -2.48 14.98 -14.66
C GLU A 254 -3.30 16.27 -14.59
N ALA A 255 -3.25 16.93 -13.42
CA ALA A 255 -3.90 18.20 -13.20
C ALA A 255 -2.83 19.22 -12.76
N THR A 256 -2.50 20.13 -13.66
CA THR A 256 -1.67 21.31 -13.36
C THR A 256 -2.59 22.50 -13.15
N SER A 257 -2.71 22.96 -11.92
CA SER A 257 -3.41 24.20 -11.59
C SER A 257 -2.50 25.40 -11.90
N ALA A 258 -3.05 26.44 -12.53
CA ALA A 258 -2.39 27.75 -12.67
C ALA A 258 -2.35 28.55 -11.34
N LYS A 259 -3.01 28.05 -10.28
CA LYS A 259 -2.95 28.56 -8.91
C LYS A 259 -2.03 27.68 -8.07
N ASN A 260 -0.98 28.28 -7.52
CA ASN A 260 0.24 27.62 -7.06
C ASN A 260 0.18 26.89 -5.69
N ALA A 261 -0.98 26.74 -5.04
CA ALA A 261 -1.19 25.90 -3.84
C ALA A 261 -2.67 25.90 -3.41
N ILE A 262 -3.10 24.93 -2.59
CA ILE A 262 -4.39 24.97 -1.88
C ILE A 262 -4.37 26.08 -0.82
N GLU A 263 -5.39 26.93 -0.81
CA GLU A 263 -5.54 27.99 0.19
C GLU A 263 -6.50 27.55 1.30
N ARG A 264 -6.17 27.94 2.54
CA ARG A 264 -6.99 27.67 3.73
C ARG A 264 -8.39 28.25 3.55
N SER A 265 -9.41 27.47 3.91
CA SER A 265 -10.83 27.84 3.77
C SER A 265 -11.33 28.15 2.36
N VAL A 266 -10.51 27.99 1.33
CA VAL A 266 -10.91 28.23 -0.07
C VAL A 266 -11.39 26.91 -0.68
N CYS A 267 -12.36 26.98 -1.61
CA CYS A 267 -12.69 25.84 -2.47
C CYS A 267 -11.99 26.02 -3.81
N THR A 268 -10.89 25.32 -4.01
CA THR A 268 -10.16 25.34 -5.28
C THR A 268 -10.86 24.40 -6.25
N SER A 269 -11.58 24.97 -7.22
CA SER A 269 -12.21 24.21 -8.31
C SER A 269 -11.23 23.97 -9.44
N MET A 270 -11.16 22.73 -9.91
CA MET A 270 -10.35 22.34 -11.07
C MET A 270 -11.17 22.32 -12.35
N PRO A 271 -10.52 22.45 -13.52
CA PRO A 271 -11.16 22.12 -14.79
C PRO A 271 -11.71 20.70 -14.79
N ASN A 272 -12.74 20.45 -15.61
CA ASN A 272 -13.29 19.11 -15.81
C ASN A 272 -12.20 18.16 -16.33
N LEU A 273 -12.00 17.05 -15.64
CA LEU A 273 -11.19 15.93 -16.06
C LEU A 273 -12.12 14.92 -16.73
N ASP A 274 -12.18 14.99 -18.06
CA ASP A 274 -12.99 14.08 -18.84
C ASP A 274 -12.24 12.76 -19.12
N PHE A 275 -12.50 11.72 -18.35
CA PHE A 275 -11.95 10.38 -18.55
C PHE A 275 -12.66 9.59 -19.64
N ALA A 276 -13.76 10.09 -20.21
CA ALA A 276 -14.34 9.54 -21.44
C ALA A 276 -13.64 10.06 -22.71
N ASP A 277 -12.79 11.09 -22.59
CA ASP A 277 -11.97 11.60 -23.69
C ASP A 277 -10.79 10.66 -24.01
N GLU A 278 -10.47 10.53 -25.30
CA GLU A 278 -9.65 9.49 -25.97
C GLU A 278 -8.15 9.46 -25.58
N SER A 279 -7.78 10.19 -24.52
CA SER A 279 -6.46 10.27 -23.88
C SER A 279 -6.36 9.47 -22.57
N ALA A 280 -7.46 8.86 -22.09
CA ALA A 280 -7.44 8.04 -20.89
C ALA A 280 -6.67 6.73 -21.11
N ILE A 281 -5.67 6.50 -20.26
CA ILE A 281 -4.88 5.27 -20.26
C ILE A 281 -5.56 4.29 -19.31
N VAL A 282 -5.95 3.13 -19.82
CA VAL A 282 -6.54 2.06 -19.02
C VAL A 282 -5.44 1.09 -18.62
N ILE A 283 -5.09 1.09 -17.33
CA ILE A 283 -4.04 0.22 -16.80
C ILE A 283 -4.67 -1.07 -16.26
N ARG A 284 -4.28 -2.20 -16.84
CA ARG A 284 -4.74 -3.52 -16.41
C ARG A 284 -4.13 -3.93 -15.08
N THR A 285 -4.94 -4.58 -14.25
CA THR A 285 -4.55 -5.09 -12.93
C THR A 285 -4.79 -6.60 -12.77
N ASP A 286 -4.96 -7.31 -13.88
CA ASP A 286 -5.19 -8.74 -13.94
C ASP A 286 -3.97 -9.54 -14.42
N VAL A 287 -2.90 -8.86 -14.88
CA VAL A 287 -1.70 -9.50 -15.41
C VAL A 287 -0.67 -9.67 -14.30
N PRO A 288 -0.33 -10.91 -13.87
CA PRO A 288 0.74 -11.15 -12.91
C PRO A 288 2.08 -10.64 -13.43
N ASN A 289 2.96 -10.18 -12.54
CA ASN A 289 4.35 -9.96 -12.94
C ASN A 289 4.98 -11.30 -13.35
N LYS A 290 5.71 -11.30 -14.47
CA LYS A 290 6.42 -12.47 -15.00
C LYS A 290 7.93 -12.26 -15.09
N ALA A 291 8.40 -11.03 -14.90
CA ALA A 291 9.80 -10.67 -15.04
C ALA A 291 10.53 -10.79 -13.69
N PHE A 292 11.03 -11.98 -13.42
CA PHE A 292 11.93 -12.28 -12.30
C PHE A 292 13.24 -12.83 -12.84
N TYR A 293 14.32 -12.66 -12.08
CA TYR A 293 15.62 -13.28 -12.39
C TYR A 293 15.55 -14.80 -12.22
N LYS A 294 14.97 -15.27 -11.11
CA LYS A 294 14.72 -16.69 -10.79
C LYS A 294 13.43 -16.88 -10.00
N ASP A 295 12.97 -18.12 -9.88
CA ASP A 295 11.73 -18.45 -9.19
C ASP A 295 11.90 -18.33 -7.67
N VAL A 296 12.93 -18.92 -7.09
CA VAL A 296 13.04 -19.02 -5.62
C VAL A 296 14.41 -18.60 -5.11
N PHE A 297 14.42 -17.76 -4.09
CA PHE A 297 15.57 -17.57 -3.20
C PHE A 297 15.26 -18.16 -1.83
N SER A 298 16.08 -19.10 -1.37
CA SER A 298 15.93 -19.81 -0.10
C SER A 298 16.88 -19.30 0.95
N ASP A 299 16.34 -18.81 2.07
CA ASP A 299 17.10 -18.46 3.26
C ASP A 299 17.22 -19.65 4.22
N ALA A 300 18.44 -20.16 4.30
CA ALA A 300 18.92 -21.13 5.27
C ALA A 300 20.10 -20.52 6.07
N GLY A 301 20.11 -19.20 6.24
CA GLY A 301 21.20 -18.43 6.84
C GLY A 301 21.42 -18.69 8.33
N ILE A 302 22.03 -17.70 9.01
CA ILE A 302 22.49 -17.84 10.40
C ILE A 302 21.32 -18.26 11.31
N LEU A 303 21.52 -19.33 12.10
CA LEU A 303 20.55 -19.91 13.06
C LEU A 303 19.30 -20.53 12.42
N LEU A 304 19.28 -20.71 11.10
CA LEU A 304 18.30 -21.53 10.40
C LEU A 304 18.84 -22.93 10.12
N THR A 305 17.95 -23.82 9.74
CA THR A 305 18.29 -25.18 9.33
C THR A 305 19.02 -25.09 8.00
N GLN A 306 20.25 -25.62 7.97
CA GLN A 306 21.22 -25.46 6.88
C GLN A 306 20.93 -26.37 5.68
N ASN A 307 19.67 -26.36 5.20
CA ASN A 307 19.27 -27.13 4.03
C ASN A 307 19.32 -26.27 2.76
N GLY A 308 20.29 -26.57 1.88
CA GLY A 308 20.40 -25.93 0.56
C GLY A 308 19.72 -26.72 -0.56
N VAL A 309 19.07 -27.85 -0.25
CA VAL A 309 18.43 -28.71 -1.26
C VAL A 309 16.99 -29.00 -0.86
N LEU A 310 16.05 -28.55 -1.68
CA LEU A 310 14.63 -28.80 -1.49
C LEU A 310 14.15 -29.78 -2.57
N PRO A 311 13.69 -31.01 -2.25
CA PRO A 311 13.26 -32.00 -3.24
C PRO A 311 12.15 -31.50 -4.19
N VAL A 312 11.34 -30.53 -3.75
CA VAL A 312 10.30 -29.91 -4.58
C VAL A 312 10.87 -29.13 -5.77
N VAL A 313 12.09 -28.59 -5.66
CA VAL A 313 12.72 -27.76 -6.70
C VAL A 313 12.96 -28.54 -7.99
N PRO A 314 13.71 -29.66 -7.99
CA PRO A 314 13.87 -30.48 -9.20
C PRO A 314 12.55 -31.13 -9.64
N TYR A 315 11.63 -31.42 -8.70
CA TYR A 315 10.32 -31.96 -9.03
C TYR A 315 9.46 -31.00 -9.85
N LEU A 316 9.48 -29.71 -9.53
CA LEU A 316 8.76 -28.67 -10.28
C LEU A 316 9.53 -28.12 -11.48
N GLY A 317 10.83 -28.40 -11.59
CA GLY A 317 11.68 -27.88 -12.66
C GLY A 317 11.88 -26.37 -12.60
N ILE A 318 11.95 -25.81 -11.39
CA ILE A 318 12.00 -24.36 -11.14
C ILE A 318 13.43 -23.89 -10.88
N SER A 319 13.70 -22.62 -11.17
CA SER A 319 15.00 -22.00 -10.93
C SER A 319 15.17 -21.61 -9.46
N PHE A 320 16.33 -21.89 -8.89
CA PHE A 320 16.55 -21.82 -7.44
C PHE A 320 17.92 -21.24 -7.10
N GLU A 321 17.97 -20.44 -6.05
CA GLU A 321 19.18 -20.03 -5.34
C GLU A 321 18.96 -20.14 -3.83
N TYR A 322 20.04 -20.30 -3.08
CA TYR A 322 19.99 -20.37 -1.63
C TYR A 322 21.13 -19.59 -0.99
N TYR A 323 20.92 -19.18 0.25
CA TYR A 323 21.95 -18.77 1.18
C TYR A 323 21.96 -19.71 2.38
N LYS A 324 23.14 -20.17 2.80
CA LYS A 324 23.35 -20.95 4.03
C LYS A 324 24.64 -20.54 4.71
N GLU A 325 24.67 -20.58 6.03
CA GLU A 325 25.83 -20.17 6.85
C GLU A 325 26.05 -21.16 7.98
N ARG A 326 27.19 -21.87 7.97
CA ARG A 326 27.45 -22.94 8.96
C ARG A 326 27.69 -22.35 10.36
N GLU A 327 27.17 -23.05 11.38
CA GLU A 327 27.29 -22.63 12.78
C GLU A 327 28.63 -22.97 13.47
N GLU A 328 29.53 -23.75 12.87
CA GLU A 328 30.66 -24.30 13.63
C GLU A 328 31.89 -23.37 13.70
N ASN A 329 31.73 -22.18 14.29
CA ASN A 329 32.79 -21.29 14.82
C ASN A 329 33.19 -20.04 14.01
N ASN A 330 32.48 -19.65 12.94
CA ASN A 330 32.76 -18.38 12.25
C ASN A 330 31.53 -17.76 11.56
N ILE A 331 30.59 -17.23 12.36
CA ILE A 331 29.39 -16.55 11.86
C ILE A 331 29.80 -15.32 11.04
N ASN A 332 29.52 -15.32 9.73
CA ASN A 332 29.81 -14.19 8.86
C ASN A 332 28.60 -13.25 8.73
N LEU A 333 28.36 -12.45 9.77
CA LEU A 333 27.30 -11.42 9.76
C LEU A 333 27.44 -10.43 8.61
N SER A 334 28.67 -10.08 8.20
CA SER A 334 28.89 -9.18 7.07
C SER A 334 28.39 -9.76 5.75
N HIS A 335 28.56 -11.06 5.53
CA HIS A 335 28.08 -11.72 4.32
C HIS A 335 26.54 -11.79 4.29
N GLN A 336 25.90 -12.19 5.40
CA GLN A 336 24.44 -12.17 5.49
C GLN A 336 23.89 -10.76 5.27
N ARG A 337 24.51 -9.74 5.88
CA ARG A 337 24.09 -8.35 5.69
C ARG A 337 24.29 -7.88 4.27
N ALA A 338 25.37 -8.26 3.58
CA ALA A 338 25.54 -7.94 2.17
C ALA A 338 24.40 -8.51 1.31
N ILE A 339 23.95 -9.73 1.61
CA ILE A 339 22.84 -10.38 0.89
C ILE A 339 21.49 -9.69 1.13
N PHE A 340 21.17 -9.34 2.39
CA PHE A 340 19.82 -8.84 2.73
C PHE A 340 19.71 -7.33 2.83
N CYS A 341 20.76 -6.64 3.28
CA CYS A 341 20.79 -5.18 3.38
C CYS A 341 21.32 -4.54 2.10
N GLY A 342 22.32 -5.16 1.48
CA GLY A 342 23.04 -4.64 0.32
C GLY A 342 24.53 -4.43 0.57
N SER A 343 25.25 -4.15 -0.51
CA SER A 343 26.68 -3.81 -0.54
C SER A 343 26.96 -2.77 -1.63
N ASP A 344 28.21 -2.35 -1.77
CA ASP A 344 28.61 -1.45 -2.86
C ASP A 344 28.36 -2.09 -4.25
N GLU A 345 28.44 -3.42 -4.36
CA GLU A 345 28.16 -4.15 -5.60
C GLU A 345 26.66 -4.34 -5.90
N ASP A 346 25.81 -4.33 -4.88
CA ASP A 346 24.36 -4.52 -4.98
C ASP A 346 23.65 -3.73 -3.87
N GLU A 347 23.27 -2.50 -4.18
CA GLU A 347 22.85 -1.50 -3.17
C GLU A 347 21.61 -1.94 -2.37
N ASN A 348 20.74 -2.76 -2.95
CA ASN A 348 19.53 -3.26 -2.27
C ASN A 348 19.65 -4.71 -1.77
N GLY A 349 20.79 -5.36 -1.98
CA GLY A 349 20.96 -6.78 -1.75
C GLY A 349 20.19 -7.64 -2.74
N TYR A 350 20.21 -8.96 -2.51
CA TYR A 350 19.87 -9.94 -3.54
C TYR A 350 18.37 -9.99 -3.86
N LEU A 351 17.51 -9.64 -2.90
CA LEU A 351 16.06 -9.80 -3.07
C LEU A 351 15.43 -8.76 -3.99
N LEU A 352 16.05 -7.59 -4.14
CA LEU A 352 15.43 -6.43 -4.74
C LEU A 352 16.22 -5.93 -5.95
N TYR A 353 15.52 -5.54 -7.00
CA TYR A 353 16.08 -4.74 -8.08
C TYR A 353 16.41 -3.32 -7.62
N PRO A 354 17.17 -2.53 -8.40
CA PRO A 354 17.48 -1.13 -8.09
C PRO A 354 16.26 -0.28 -7.71
N ASP A 355 15.12 -0.49 -8.37
CA ASP A 355 13.89 0.24 -8.11
C ASP A 355 13.04 -0.35 -6.98
N GLY A 356 13.55 -1.36 -6.27
CA GLY A 356 12.86 -2.05 -5.20
C GLY A 356 11.86 -3.12 -5.65
N ALA A 357 11.71 -3.40 -6.95
CA ALA A 357 10.91 -4.53 -7.41
C ALA A 357 11.54 -5.88 -6.99
N PRO A 358 10.75 -6.95 -6.79
CA PRO A 358 11.28 -8.25 -6.39
C PRO A 358 12.14 -8.88 -7.51
N ARG A 359 13.36 -9.32 -7.17
CA ARG A 359 14.27 -10.03 -8.07
C ARG A 359 13.88 -11.50 -8.26
N PHE A 360 13.33 -12.11 -7.22
CA PHE A 360 12.84 -13.49 -7.22
C PHE A 360 11.31 -13.55 -7.20
N ARG A 361 10.74 -14.60 -7.78
CA ARG A 361 9.29 -14.84 -7.72
C ARG A 361 8.82 -15.11 -6.28
N MET A 362 9.64 -15.83 -5.52
CA MET A 362 9.36 -16.19 -4.14
C MET A 362 10.61 -16.15 -3.25
N PHE A 363 10.43 -15.67 -2.02
CA PHE A 363 11.37 -15.79 -0.92
C PHE A 363 10.92 -16.90 0.01
N TYR A 364 11.75 -17.93 0.18
CA TYR A 364 11.47 -19.08 1.04
C TYR A 364 12.38 -19.05 2.29
N VAL A 365 11.83 -19.31 3.48
CA VAL A 365 12.59 -19.28 4.75
C VAL A 365 12.45 -20.61 5.50
N ASN A 366 13.60 -21.22 5.80
CA ASN A 366 13.67 -22.48 6.54
C ASN A 366 13.28 -22.37 8.03
N GLY A 367 13.09 -23.53 8.67
CA GLY A 367 12.95 -23.64 10.11
C GLY A 367 14.26 -23.36 10.89
N GLY A 368 14.19 -23.17 12.20
CA GLY A 368 15.35 -22.83 13.04
C GLY A 368 15.00 -21.92 14.23
N GLN A 369 15.91 -21.00 14.59
CA GLN A 369 15.70 -20.04 15.68
C GLN A 369 15.17 -18.70 15.15
N SER A 370 13.85 -18.57 15.00
CA SER A 370 13.18 -17.40 14.38
C SER A 370 13.65 -16.05 14.95
N SER A 371 13.47 -15.80 16.25
CA SER A 371 13.79 -14.50 16.84
C SER A 371 15.27 -14.13 16.71
N ALA A 372 16.16 -15.11 16.85
CA ALA A 372 17.59 -14.88 16.80
C ALA A 372 18.07 -14.66 15.36
N HIS A 373 17.62 -15.47 14.41
CA HIS A 373 17.85 -15.24 12.97
C HIS A 373 17.35 -13.85 12.55
N GLY A 374 16.10 -13.49 12.88
CA GLY A 374 15.52 -12.19 12.57
C GLY A 374 16.35 -11.01 13.10
N LEU A 375 16.95 -11.14 14.28
CA LEU A 375 17.87 -10.12 14.82
C LEU A 375 19.16 -9.99 14.01
N THR A 376 19.72 -11.10 13.52
CA THR A 376 20.98 -11.09 12.75
C THR A 376 20.87 -10.33 11.42
N LEU A 377 19.67 -10.31 10.81
CA LEU A 377 19.38 -9.54 9.58
C LEU A 377 19.46 -8.01 9.78
N GLY A 378 19.26 -7.52 11.01
CA GLY A 378 19.14 -6.08 11.26
C GLY A 378 17.85 -5.46 10.70
N ASN A 379 17.63 -4.17 11.00
CA ASN A 379 16.39 -3.48 10.60
C ASN A 379 16.24 -3.38 9.08
N GLU A 380 17.33 -3.09 8.39
CA GLU A 380 17.37 -2.92 6.94
C GLU A 380 17.09 -4.23 6.19
N GLY A 381 17.73 -5.33 6.57
CA GLY A 381 17.46 -6.63 5.97
C GLY A 381 16.00 -7.07 6.15
N ARG A 382 15.42 -6.86 7.34
CA ARG A 382 13.99 -7.12 7.57
C ARG A 382 13.10 -6.20 6.74
N GLU A 383 13.47 -4.94 6.54
CA GLU A 383 12.73 -4.00 5.71
C GLU A 383 12.81 -4.36 4.22
N ASN A 384 13.95 -4.81 3.73
CA ASN A 384 14.08 -5.28 2.34
C ASN A 384 13.22 -6.51 2.07
N ILE A 385 13.08 -7.42 3.04
CA ILE A 385 12.13 -8.54 2.96
C ILE A 385 10.68 -8.04 2.93
N ARG A 386 10.30 -7.05 3.75
CA ARG A 386 8.96 -6.43 3.67
C ARG A 386 8.71 -5.78 2.32
N LYS A 387 9.68 -5.01 1.81
CA LYS A 387 9.62 -4.37 0.48
C LYS A 387 9.46 -5.42 -0.62
N PHE A 388 10.19 -6.51 -0.56
CA PHE A 388 10.10 -7.62 -1.53
C PHE A 388 8.65 -8.11 -1.64
N VAL A 389 8.01 -8.39 -0.50
CA VAL A 389 6.61 -8.86 -0.48
C VAL A 389 5.63 -7.78 -0.91
N ARG A 390 5.77 -6.57 -0.36
CA ARG A 390 4.93 -5.41 -0.71
C ARG A 390 4.97 -5.08 -2.21
N ASN A 391 6.11 -5.33 -2.85
CA ASN A 391 6.34 -5.03 -4.27
C ASN A 391 6.06 -6.22 -5.20
N GLY A 392 5.56 -7.34 -4.67
CA GLY A 392 4.96 -8.40 -5.49
C GLY A 392 5.64 -9.76 -5.41
N GLY A 393 6.75 -9.89 -4.68
CA GLY A 393 7.40 -11.19 -4.46
C GLY A 393 6.64 -12.01 -3.43
N SER A 394 6.37 -13.29 -3.70
CA SER A 394 5.65 -14.14 -2.76
C SER A 394 6.56 -14.62 -1.63
N TYR A 395 5.99 -14.96 -0.48
CA TYR A 395 6.72 -15.47 0.68
C TYR A 395 6.21 -16.85 1.05
N GLU A 396 7.13 -17.76 1.36
CA GLU A 396 6.81 -19.04 2.01
C GLU A 396 7.77 -19.29 3.17
N GLY A 397 7.24 -19.67 4.34
CA GLY A 397 8.06 -19.79 5.54
C GLY A 397 7.65 -20.97 6.40
N HIS A 398 8.60 -21.84 6.74
CA HIS A 398 8.34 -23.06 7.49
C HIS A 398 8.90 -22.98 8.90
N CYS A 399 8.12 -23.43 9.89
CA CYS A 399 8.51 -23.41 11.30
C CYS A 399 9.01 -22.02 11.75
N ALA A 400 10.32 -21.78 11.81
CA ALA A 400 10.88 -20.45 12.10
C ALA A 400 10.49 -19.40 11.06
N GLY A 401 10.46 -19.75 9.77
CA GLY A 401 9.93 -18.88 8.72
C GLY A 401 8.48 -18.49 8.99
N ALA A 402 7.64 -19.45 9.42
CA ALA A 402 6.26 -19.18 9.78
C ALA A 402 6.12 -18.26 11.01
N TYR A 403 7.01 -18.36 12.01
CA TYR A 403 7.05 -17.37 13.08
C TYR A 403 7.47 -16.00 12.56
N LEU A 404 8.56 -15.94 11.77
CA LEU A 404 9.11 -14.70 11.23
C LEU A 404 8.12 -13.92 10.38
N SER A 405 7.20 -14.58 9.67
CA SER A 405 6.22 -13.88 8.85
C SER A 405 5.15 -13.12 9.65
N THR A 406 5.06 -13.30 10.97
CA THR A 406 3.96 -12.80 11.82
C THR A 406 4.37 -11.54 12.58
N THR A 407 3.45 -10.90 13.32
CA THR A 407 3.79 -9.75 14.18
C THR A 407 4.27 -10.14 15.57
N GLY A 408 4.02 -11.39 15.99
CA GLY A 408 4.33 -11.84 17.34
C GLY A 408 3.87 -13.25 17.65
N VAL A 409 4.08 -13.64 18.90
CA VAL A 409 3.68 -14.96 19.42
C VAL A 409 2.80 -14.77 20.66
N TYR A 410 1.75 -15.57 20.78
CA TYR A 410 0.97 -15.64 22.01
C TYR A 410 1.69 -16.51 23.02
N ASN A 411 2.00 -15.94 24.18
CA ASN A 411 2.79 -16.59 25.23
C ASN A 411 2.16 -16.29 26.60
N SER A 412 1.96 -17.34 27.41
CA SER A 412 1.59 -17.21 28.82
C SER A 412 0.38 -16.29 29.11
N GLY A 413 -0.61 -16.27 28.22
CA GLY A 413 -1.86 -15.52 28.40
C GLY A 413 -1.87 -14.11 27.79
N TYR A 414 -0.81 -13.69 27.09
CA TYR A 414 -0.77 -12.40 26.40
C TYR A 414 -0.01 -12.46 25.07
N ALA A 415 -0.25 -11.47 24.21
CA ALA A 415 0.41 -11.27 22.94
C ALA A 415 1.82 -10.66 23.11
N GLU A 416 2.85 -11.32 22.60
CA GLU A 416 4.23 -10.81 22.56
C GLU A 416 4.62 -10.40 21.13
N TYR A 417 4.57 -9.11 20.84
CA TYR A 417 5.04 -8.56 19.56
C TYR A 417 6.56 -8.61 19.46
N SER A 418 7.07 -8.99 18.29
CA SER A 418 8.51 -9.15 18.07
C SER A 418 9.05 -8.24 16.98
N LEU A 419 9.92 -7.30 17.36
CA LEU A 419 10.63 -6.43 16.40
C LEU A 419 11.63 -7.18 15.52
N SER A 420 11.98 -8.43 15.87
CA SER A 420 12.82 -9.28 15.05
C SER A 420 12.04 -10.06 13.98
N PHE A 421 10.70 -10.01 14.00
CA PHE A 421 9.88 -10.62 12.96
C PHE A 421 9.64 -9.65 11.79
N PHE A 422 9.26 -10.21 10.65
CA PHE A 422 8.97 -9.49 9.42
C PHE A 422 7.59 -8.82 9.47
N GLY A 423 6.60 -9.39 10.17
CA GLY A 423 5.26 -8.79 10.24
C GLY A 423 4.55 -8.72 8.88
N LEU A 424 4.73 -9.73 8.04
CA LEU A 424 4.12 -9.83 6.71
C LEU A 424 2.62 -10.13 6.80
N TRP A 425 2.25 -11.05 7.70
CA TRP A 425 0.89 -11.28 8.14
C TRP A 425 0.67 -10.56 9.48
N PRO A 426 -0.38 -9.73 9.63
CA PRO A 426 -0.55 -8.87 10.80
C PRO A 426 -0.94 -9.63 12.08
N GLY A 427 -1.39 -10.89 11.96
CA GLY A 427 -1.81 -11.70 13.10
C GLY A 427 -0.66 -12.24 13.95
N ILE A 428 -1.05 -12.83 15.09
CA ILE A 428 -0.16 -13.47 16.06
C ILE A 428 -0.31 -14.99 15.97
N VAL A 429 0.76 -15.72 16.22
CA VAL A 429 0.76 -17.19 16.22
C VAL A 429 0.94 -17.79 17.60
N TYR A 430 0.58 -19.07 17.73
CA TYR A 430 0.67 -19.81 18.98
C TYR A 430 1.75 -20.87 18.90
N ARG A 431 2.46 -21.09 20.02
CA ARG A 431 3.45 -22.16 20.12
C ARG A 431 2.74 -23.49 20.29
N THR A 432 3.21 -24.50 19.56
CA THR A 432 2.69 -25.87 19.66
C THR A 432 3.32 -26.65 20.80
N SER A 433 4.58 -26.37 21.17
CA SER A 433 5.40 -27.17 22.10
C SER A 433 5.57 -28.64 21.70
N LEU A 434 5.17 -29.02 20.48
CA LEU A 434 5.32 -30.35 19.92
C LEU A 434 6.71 -30.51 19.31
N GLN A 435 7.46 -31.54 19.70
CA GLN A 435 8.82 -31.78 19.24
C GLN A 435 8.92 -33.13 18.53
N ASP A 436 9.41 -33.12 17.28
CA ASP A 436 9.66 -34.31 16.44
C ASP A 436 8.46 -35.28 16.35
N VAL A 437 7.29 -34.72 16.04
CA VAL A 437 6.04 -35.48 15.82
C VAL A 437 5.61 -35.38 14.35
N TYR A 438 4.69 -36.26 13.94
CA TYR A 438 4.25 -36.37 12.54
C TYR A 438 2.71 -36.29 12.47
N PRO A 439 2.09 -35.13 12.77
CA PRO A 439 0.66 -34.96 12.60
C PRO A 439 0.22 -35.17 11.14
N ASN A 440 -1.02 -35.60 10.97
CA ASN A 440 -1.65 -35.62 9.65
C ASN A 440 -2.29 -34.26 9.40
N TYR A 441 -2.46 -33.87 8.14
CA TYR A 441 -3.16 -32.64 7.75
C TYR A 441 -4.45 -32.96 7.00
N VAL A 442 -5.49 -32.20 7.33
CA VAL A 442 -6.73 -32.15 6.57
C VAL A 442 -6.70 -30.92 5.68
N ILE A 443 -6.91 -31.11 4.39
CA ILE A 443 -7.06 -30.04 3.40
C ILE A 443 -8.54 -29.66 3.31
N PRO A 444 -8.95 -28.44 3.71
CA PRO A 444 -10.35 -28.03 3.64
C PRO A 444 -10.92 -28.10 2.21
N GLU A 445 -12.24 -28.34 2.08
CA GLU A 445 -12.91 -28.43 0.77
C GLU A 445 -12.72 -27.21 -0.13
N GLY A 446 -12.70 -26.02 0.49
CA GLY A 446 -12.46 -24.75 -0.20
C GLY A 446 -10.99 -24.37 -0.32
N SER A 447 -10.05 -25.25 0.07
CA SER A 447 -8.62 -24.92 0.04
C SER A 447 -8.16 -24.75 -1.42
N PRO A 448 -7.48 -23.64 -1.76
CA PRO A 448 -6.97 -23.41 -3.11
C PRO A 448 -5.85 -24.40 -3.49
N LEU A 449 -5.26 -25.12 -2.52
CA LEU A 449 -4.28 -26.17 -2.80
C LEU A 449 -4.86 -27.30 -3.67
N LEU A 450 -6.18 -27.54 -3.58
CA LEU A 450 -6.89 -28.55 -4.36
C LEU A 450 -6.94 -28.24 -5.87
N LYS A 451 -6.57 -27.02 -6.29
CA LYS A 451 -6.37 -26.68 -7.71
C LYS A 451 -5.17 -27.42 -8.31
N TYR A 452 -4.18 -27.79 -7.48
CA TYR A 452 -2.90 -28.32 -7.95
C TYR A 452 -2.75 -29.81 -7.72
N TYR A 453 -3.28 -30.33 -6.60
CA TYR A 453 -3.20 -31.75 -6.23
C TYR A 453 -4.49 -32.17 -5.49
N ASP A 454 -4.91 -33.42 -5.69
CA ASP A 454 -6.12 -33.99 -5.08
C ASP A 454 -5.86 -34.76 -3.77
N PHE A 455 -4.58 -34.96 -3.42
CA PHE A 455 -4.12 -35.68 -2.22
C PHE A 455 -4.85 -37.00 -2.05
N GLY A 456 -4.72 -37.89 -3.05
CA GLY A 456 -5.34 -39.22 -3.02
C GLY A 456 -6.86 -39.22 -3.16
N GLY A 457 -7.47 -38.05 -3.33
CA GLY A 457 -8.92 -37.85 -3.42
C GLY A 457 -9.64 -37.82 -2.07
N ASP A 458 -8.92 -37.95 -0.96
CA ASP A 458 -9.48 -37.92 0.41
C ASP A 458 -9.22 -36.59 1.13
N ARG A 459 -8.41 -35.70 0.53
CA ARG A 459 -8.00 -34.39 1.07
C ARG A 459 -7.22 -34.54 2.38
N TYR A 460 -6.47 -35.62 2.51
CA TYR A 460 -5.72 -35.97 3.70
C TYR A 460 -4.25 -36.14 3.35
N VAL A 461 -3.36 -35.63 4.20
CA VAL A 461 -1.92 -35.77 4.04
C VAL A 461 -1.34 -36.37 5.29
N VAL A 462 -0.82 -37.59 5.18
CA VAL A 462 -0.35 -38.36 6.33
C VAL A 462 1.09 -38.00 6.70
N GLY A 463 1.34 -37.78 8.00
CA GLY A 463 2.67 -37.77 8.57
C GLY A 463 3.55 -36.59 8.14
N VAL A 464 3.06 -35.35 8.29
CA VAL A 464 3.87 -34.15 8.07
C VAL A 464 4.74 -33.91 9.30
N LYS A 465 6.07 -33.89 9.14
CA LYS A 465 6.99 -33.64 10.26
C LYS A 465 6.69 -32.29 10.91
N HIS A 466 6.71 -32.23 12.24
CA HIS A 466 6.48 -31.01 13.02
C HIS A 466 7.47 -30.93 14.19
N ALA A 467 8.18 -29.81 14.28
CA ALA A 467 9.21 -29.57 15.29
C ALA A 467 9.09 -28.14 15.85
N ASN A 468 8.06 -27.93 16.67
CA ASN A 468 7.79 -26.71 17.43
C ASN A 468 7.47 -25.47 16.58
N GLY A 469 7.11 -25.66 15.31
CA GLY A 469 6.54 -24.58 14.50
C GLY A 469 5.19 -24.12 15.05
N PRO A 470 4.69 -22.96 14.57
CA PRO A 470 3.47 -22.37 15.09
C PRO A 470 2.21 -23.13 14.65
N TYR A 471 1.08 -22.80 15.30
CA TYR A 471 -0.25 -22.96 14.74
C TYR A 471 -0.98 -21.60 14.70
N PHE A 472 -2.00 -21.51 13.85
CA PHE A 472 -2.79 -20.30 13.64
C PHE A 472 -4.18 -20.52 14.24
N ALA A 473 -4.52 -19.72 15.26
CA ALA A 473 -5.82 -19.80 15.92
C ALA A 473 -6.91 -19.15 15.04
N ASP A 474 -8.10 -19.74 15.02
CA ASP A 474 -9.21 -19.25 14.18
C ASP A 474 -9.59 -17.81 14.54
N ALA A 475 -9.55 -17.44 15.83
CA ALA A 475 -9.81 -16.06 16.27
C ALA A 475 -8.83 -15.04 15.68
N GLU A 476 -7.55 -15.41 15.48
CA GLU A 476 -6.57 -14.52 14.83
C GLU A 476 -6.81 -14.43 13.33
N ILE A 477 -7.18 -15.55 12.70
CA ILE A 477 -7.50 -15.62 11.27
C ILE A 477 -8.73 -14.77 10.95
N GLU A 478 -9.80 -14.88 11.75
CA GLU A 478 -11.03 -14.10 11.61
C GLU A 478 -10.82 -12.60 11.77
N ASN A 479 -9.81 -12.19 12.55
CA ASN A 479 -9.45 -10.78 12.73
C ASN A 479 -8.60 -10.20 11.58
N VAL A 480 -8.10 -11.04 10.67
CA VAL A 480 -7.28 -10.62 9.53
C VAL A 480 -7.98 -10.98 8.23
N GLU A 481 -8.75 -10.02 7.71
CA GLU A 481 -9.45 -10.15 6.43
C GLU A 481 -8.51 -10.58 5.30
N GLY A 482 -8.98 -11.50 4.45
CA GLY A 482 -8.17 -12.06 3.36
C GLY A 482 -7.21 -13.17 3.76
N THR A 483 -7.27 -13.66 5.00
CA THR A 483 -6.55 -14.87 5.42
C THR A 483 -7.31 -16.13 5.02
N GLU A 484 -6.65 -17.04 4.33
CA GLU A 484 -7.19 -18.31 3.84
C GLU A 484 -6.59 -19.48 4.63
N ILE A 485 -7.40 -20.48 4.96
CA ILE A 485 -6.91 -21.70 5.62
C ILE A 485 -6.60 -22.75 4.56
N LEU A 486 -5.34 -23.16 4.49
CA LEU A 486 -4.88 -24.10 3.47
C LEU A 486 -4.86 -25.55 3.99
N ALA A 487 -4.51 -25.74 5.25
CA ALA A 487 -4.50 -27.04 5.92
C ALA A 487 -4.67 -26.90 7.44
N ARG A 488 -5.37 -27.87 8.04
CA ARG A 488 -5.54 -27.98 9.51
C ARG A 488 -4.82 -29.21 10.03
N PHE A 489 -4.36 -29.15 11.27
CA PHE A 489 -3.84 -30.32 11.97
C PHE A 489 -4.96 -31.33 12.21
N ASP A 490 -4.71 -32.58 11.87
CA ASP A 490 -5.36 -33.73 12.45
C ASP A 490 -4.36 -34.47 13.34
N PHE A 491 -4.40 -34.11 14.61
CA PHE A 491 -3.56 -34.71 15.64
C PHE A 491 -4.39 -35.00 16.89
N PRO A 492 -5.23 -36.06 16.87
CA PRO A 492 -6.14 -36.38 17.96
C PRO A 492 -5.40 -36.41 19.31
N ASP A 493 -6.05 -35.91 20.35
CA ASP A 493 -5.51 -35.71 21.70
C ASP A 493 -4.46 -34.58 21.87
N GLY A 494 -4.05 -33.92 20.78
CA GLY A 494 -3.14 -32.77 20.81
C GLY A 494 -3.85 -31.42 20.86
N ILE A 495 -3.24 -30.43 21.55
CA ILE A 495 -3.76 -29.05 21.68
C ILE A 495 -3.91 -28.33 20.33
N VAL A 496 -3.25 -28.83 19.28
CA VAL A 496 -3.25 -28.25 17.94
C VAL A 496 -4.35 -28.82 17.05
N HIS A 497 -5.01 -29.91 17.47
CA HIS A 497 -6.00 -30.60 16.66
C HIS A 497 -7.10 -29.64 16.18
N GLY A 498 -7.40 -29.65 14.89
CA GLY A 498 -8.39 -28.78 14.27
C GLY A 498 -7.90 -27.36 14.00
N HIS A 499 -6.80 -26.90 14.59
CA HIS A 499 -6.25 -25.57 14.27
C HIS A 499 -5.54 -25.57 12.92
N ALA A 500 -5.44 -24.38 12.31
CA ALA A 500 -4.73 -24.23 11.06
C ALA A 500 -3.21 -24.40 11.27
N SER A 501 -2.59 -25.21 10.41
CA SER A 501 -1.13 -25.35 10.32
C SER A 501 -0.56 -24.53 9.17
N ILE A 502 -1.36 -24.35 8.11
CA ILE A 502 -0.98 -23.61 6.92
C ILE A 502 -2.08 -22.62 6.62
N ILE A 503 -1.70 -21.35 6.50
CA ILE A 503 -2.58 -20.29 6.02
C ILE A 503 -1.97 -19.66 4.75
N ALA A 504 -2.76 -18.87 4.05
CA ALA A 504 -2.27 -17.90 3.07
C ALA A 504 -2.85 -16.52 3.37
N TYR A 505 -2.09 -15.49 3.02
CA TYR A 505 -2.52 -14.11 3.14
C TYR A 505 -1.98 -13.29 1.97
N LYS A 506 -2.81 -12.44 1.38
CA LYS A 506 -2.41 -11.53 0.31
C LYS A 506 -2.98 -10.13 0.60
N PRO A 507 -2.15 -9.19 1.09
CA PRO A 507 -2.63 -7.86 1.52
C PRO A 507 -3.29 -7.04 0.40
N SER A 508 -2.83 -7.21 -0.84
CA SER A 508 -3.35 -6.52 -2.01
C SER A 508 -3.01 -7.28 -3.29
N ILE A 509 -3.64 -6.90 -4.40
CA ILE A 509 -3.30 -7.41 -5.74
C ILE A 509 -1.85 -7.12 -6.14
N TYR A 510 -1.22 -6.08 -5.56
CA TYR A 510 0.12 -5.63 -5.90
C TYR A 510 1.23 -6.26 -5.05
N SER A 511 0.89 -6.84 -3.91
CA SER A 511 1.81 -7.57 -3.04
C SER A 511 1.85 -9.04 -3.44
N GLY A 512 2.94 -9.74 -3.09
CA GLY A 512 2.99 -11.19 -3.20
C GLY A 512 2.17 -11.88 -2.11
N ARG A 513 1.88 -13.15 -2.32
CA ARG A 513 1.15 -14.00 -1.37
C ARG A 513 2.11 -14.54 -0.32
N ILE A 514 1.67 -14.59 0.92
CA ILE A 514 2.42 -15.06 2.08
C ILE A 514 1.81 -16.40 2.52
N ILE A 515 2.63 -17.45 2.58
CA ILE A 515 2.23 -18.81 2.96
C ILE A 515 3.11 -19.30 4.10
N PRO A 516 2.72 -19.10 5.37
CA PRO A 516 3.42 -19.68 6.50
C PRO A 516 2.88 -21.09 6.83
N CYS A 517 3.80 -22.01 7.14
CA CYS A 517 3.51 -23.40 7.49
C CYS A 517 4.16 -23.76 8.83
N GLY A 518 3.36 -24.29 9.75
CA GLY A 518 3.84 -24.77 11.04
C GLY A 518 4.73 -26.01 10.95
N GLY A 519 4.52 -26.85 9.94
CA GLY A 519 5.22 -28.12 9.77
C GLY A 519 6.46 -28.02 8.88
N HIS A 520 6.96 -29.21 8.52
CA HIS A 520 8.15 -29.42 7.73
C HIS A 520 7.93 -30.34 6.51
N PRO A 521 7.06 -29.98 5.55
CA PRO A 521 6.86 -30.78 4.34
C PRO A 521 8.06 -30.70 3.37
N GLU A 522 8.98 -29.75 3.57
CA GLU A 522 10.10 -29.46 2.66
C GLU A 522 11.11 -30.60 2.50
N TYR A 523 11.09 -31.61 3.37
CA TYR A 523 12.01 -32.75 3.30
C TYR A 523 11.47 -33.95 2.53
N ALA A 524 10.19 -33.94 2.16
CA ALA A 524 9.58 -35.08 1.49
C ALA A 524 10.04 -35.18 0.03
N GLU A 525 10.62 -36.32 -0.34
CA GLU A 525 11.09 -36.59 -1.72
C GLU A 525 9.98 -37.15 -2.62
N SER A 526 8.87 -37.64 -2.05
CA SER A 526 7.75 -38.23 -2.79
C SER A 526 6.45 -38.23 -1.97
N GLY A 527 5.37 -38.68 -2.62
CA GLY A 527 4.05 -38.81 -2.00
C GLY A 527 3.36 -37.48 -1.70
N GLU A 528 2.26 -37.56 -0.96
CA GLU A 528 1.37 -36.42 -0.71
C GLU A 528 2.02 -35.30 0.09
N VAL A 529 3.01 -35.59 0.94
CA VAL A 529 3.76 -34.55 1.67
C VAL A 529 4.62 -33.71 0.72
N ARG A 530 5.25 -34.31 -0.29
CA ARG A 530 5.94 -33.56 -1.34
C ARG A 530 4.94 -32.80 -2.21
N ASP A 531 3.81 -33.43 -2.54
CA ASP A 531 2.78 -32.78 -3.35
C ASP A 531 2.13 -31.60 -2.62
N LEU A 532 2.05 -31.65 -1.28
CA LEU A 532 1.64 -30.52 -0.43
C LEU A 532 2.62 -29.36 -0.56
N MET A 533 3.92 -29.62 -0.43
CA MET A 533 4.97 -28.62 -0.67
C MET A 533 4.88 -28.03 -2.09
N ALA A 534 4.65 -28.89 -3.09
CA ALA A 534 4.50 -28.46 -4.48
C ALA A 534 3.24 -27.61 -4.69
N ALA A 535 2.13 -27.93 -4.02
CA ALA A 535 0.89 -27.16 -4.06
C ALA A 535 1.11 -25.76 -3.47
N MET A 536 1.80 -25.65 -2.34
CA MET A 536 2.14 -24.38 -1.71
C MET A 536 2.99 -23.50 -2.63
N TYR A 537 4.06 -24.04 -3.22
CA TYR A 537 4.90 -23.31 -4.18
C TYR A 537 4.10 -22.79 -5.36
N LYS A 538 3.28 -23.66 -5.98
CA LYS A 538 2.42 -23.26 -7.11
C LYS A 538 1.41 -22.19 -6.70
N TYR A 539 0.87 -22.28 -5.49
CA TYR A 539 -0.06 -21.28 -4.99
C TYR A 539 0.65 -19.96 -4.69
N ALA A 540 1.84 -19.96 -4.09
CA ALA A 540 2.65 -18.75 -3.90
C ALA A 540 2.99 -18.09 -5.24
N PHE A 541 3.35 -18.90 -6.25
CA PHE A 541 3.68 -18.48 -7.61
C PHE A 541 2.52 -17.84 -8.36
N ASP A 542 1.30 -18.38 -8.26
CA ASP A 542 0.08 -17.75 -8.78
C ASP A 542 -0.30 -16.50 -7.96
N GLY A 543 0.32 -16.33 -6.78
CA GLY A 543 0.03 -15.28 -5.81
C GLY A 543 0.92 -14.05 -5.90
N VAL A 544 1.85 -13.98 -6.85
CA VAL A 544 2.70 -12.79 -7.03
C VAL A 544 1.89 -11.53 -7.28
N GLY A 545 2.52 -10.38 -7.06
CA GLY A 545 1.96 -9.08 -7.39
C GLY A 545 1.71 -8.94 -8.89
N ILE A 546 0.70 -8.17 -9.22
CA ILE A 546 0.41 -7.81 -10.61
C ILE A 546 1.50 -6.88 -11.17
N ALA A 547 1.68 -6.93 -12.49
CA ALA A 547 2.63 -6.09 -13.19
C ALA A 547 2.29 -4.59 -13.02
N ARG A 548 3.31 -3.74 -13.00
CA ARG A 548 3.18 -2.29 -12.82
C ARG A 548 3.82 -1.54 -13.97
N ILE A 549 3.25 -0.40 -14.33
CA ILE A 549 3.95 0.55 -15.20
C ILE A 549 4.92 1.40 -14.36
N LYS A 550 6.03 1.78 -14.97
CA LYS A 550 7.02 2.74 -14.48
C LYS A 550 6.66 4.18 -14.83
N GLY A 551 5.68 4.36 -15.72
CA GLY A 551 5.18 5.67 -16.08
C GLY A 551 4.48 5.71 -17.44
N ILE A 552 3.89 6.87 -17.71
CA ILE A 552 3.25 7.18 -18.97
C ILE A 552 4.26 7.84 -19.91
N LEU A 553 4.26 7.44 -21.18
CA LEU A 553 5.02 8.11 -22.24
C LEU A 553 4.10 9.10 -22.96
N HIS A 554 4.63 10.30 -23.20
CA HIS A 554 3.93 11.36 -23.92
C HIS A 554 4.57 11.58 -25.29
N ASN A 555 3.74 11.93 -26.28
CA ASN A 555 4.21 12.22 -27.64
C ASN A 555 5.36 13.22 -27.64
N GLY A 556 6.49 12.87 -28.25
CA GLY A 556 7.65 13.76 -28.39
C GLY A 556 8.51 13.89 -27.13
N GLN A 557 8.10 13.33 -25.99
CA GLN A 557 8.84 13.44 -24.75
C GLN A 557 9.75 12.24 -24.53
N VAL A 558 11.00 12.52 -24.16
CA VAL A 558 12.00 11.50 -23.81
C VAL A 558 12.00 11.30 -22.30
N ARG A 559 11.69 10.08 -21.86
CA ARG A 559 11.85 9.66 -20.47
C ARG A 559 13.26 9.11 -20.26
N ARG A 560 13.93 9.53 -19.19
CA ARG A 560 15.29 9.10 -18.82
C ARG A 560 15.23 8.25 -17.56
N MET A 561 15.76 7.03 -17.64
CA MET A 561 15.79 6.07 -16.54
C MET A 561 17.23 5.95 -16.05
N THR A 562 17.65 6.89 -15.21
CA THR A 562 19.06 7.08 -14.83
C THR A 562 19.31 7.13 -13.33
N LYS A 563 18.26 7.10 -12.51
CA LYS A 563 18.39 7.18 -11.05
C LYS A 563 18.92 5.86 -10.49
N SER A 564 19.70 5.95 -9.42
CA SER A 564 20.11 4.81 -8.60
C SER A 564 19.12 4.60 -7.46
N THR A 565 19.22 3.48 -6.77
CA THR A 565 18.51 3.21 -5.51
C THR A 565 18.65 4.37 -4.53
N SER A 566 19.88 4.85 -4.31
CA SER A 566 20.24 5.94 -3.39
C SER A 566 19.56 7.27 -3.70
N ASP A 567 19.07 7.48 -4.93
CA ASP A 567 18.32 8.69 -5.28
C ASP A 567 16.89 8.67 -4.70
N ASN A 568 16.41 7.52 -4.21
CA ASN A 568 15.08 7.30 -3.64
C ASN A 568 13.93 7.75 -4.58
N ASP A 569 14.09 7.48 -5.88
CA ASP A 569 13.15 7.85 -6.94
C ASP A 569 12.87 6.65 -7.86
N PRO A 570 12.12 5.63 -7.38
CA PRO A 570 11.92 4.36 -8.09
C PRO A 570 11.28 4.54 -9.46
N ASP A 571 10.54 5.62 -9.72
CA ASP A 571 9.88 5.88 -11.00
C ASP A 571 10.87 6.15 -12.13
N PHE A 572 12.07 6.63 -11.82
CA PHE A 572 13.13 6.96 -12.78
C PHE A 572 14.39 6.11 -12.60
N THR A 573 14.34 5.11 -11.70
CA THR A 573 15.46 4.22 -11.43
C THR A 573 15.80 3.32 -12.61
N LYS A 574 17.10 3.09 -12.78
CA LYS A 574 17.71 2.19 -13.78
C LYS A 574 17.13 0.76 -13.70
N ILE A 575 17.22 0.01 -14.80
CA ILE A 575 16.69 -1.35 -14.89
C ILE A 575 17.73 -2.39 -14.46
N GLY A 576 17.38 -3.30 -13.57
CA GLY A 576 18.24 -4.40 -13.11
C GLY A 576 18.32 -5.57 -14.10
N ASP A 577 19.04 -6.62 -13.71
CA ASP A 577 19.27 -7.83 -14.50
C ASP A 577 18.00 -8.64 -14.72
N ARG A 578 17.69 -9.00 -15.98
CA ARG A 578 16.44 -9.69 -16.36
C ARG A 578 15.14 -8.96 -16.02
N GLN A 579 15.21 -7.84 -15.30
CA GLN A 579 14.07 -7.01 -14.94
C GLN A 579 13.39 -6.48 -16.20
N CYS A 580 12.08 -6.34 -16.13
CA CYS A 580 11.29 -5.69 -17.18
C CYS A 580 10.59 -4.45 -16.63
N HIS A 581 10.89 -3.29 -17.21
CA HIS A 581 10.15 -2.07 -17.00
C HIS A 581 9.03 -1.96 -18.04
N HIS A 582 7.83 -1.61 -17.59
CA HIS A 582 6.71 -1.38 -18.48
C HIS A 582 6.32 0.09 -18.48
N PHE A 583 5.90 0.59 -19.63
CA PHE A 583 5.33 1.92 -19.79
C PHE A 583 4.03 1.81 -20.55
N ALA A 584 3.20 2.84 -20.48
CA ALA A 584 1.98 2.93 -21.28
C ALA A 584 1.90 4.27 -22.01
N PHE A 585 1.20 4.29 -23.14
CA PHE A 585 0.80 5.52 -23.82
C PHE A 585 -0.56 5.33 -24.48
N ALA A 586 -1.34 6.42 -24.58
CA ALA A 586 -2.57 6.45 -25.35
C ALA A 586 -2.28 6.91 -26.77
N LEU A 587 -2.72 6.14 -27.76
CA LEU A 587 -2.65 6.52 -29.16
C LEU A 587 -4.02 7.04 -29.64
N PRO A 588 -4.11 8.30 -30.11
CA PRO A 588 -5.37 8.88 -30.56
C PRO A 588 -5.80 8.34 -31.94
N ALA A 589 -7.07 8.53 -32.28
CA ALA A 589 -7.57 8.20 -33.61
C ALA A 589 -6.84 9.00 -34.70
N GLY A 590 -6.47 8.34 -35.79
CA GLY A 590 -5.80 8.97 -36.93
C GLY A 590 -4.29 9.18 -36.76
N ALA A 591 -3.70 8.76 -35.64
CA ALA A 591 -2.26 8.83 -35.44
C ALA A 591 -1.48 8.09 -36.55
N ARG A 592 -0.46 8.75 -37.09
CA ARG A 592 0.41 8.22 -38.15
C ARG A 592 1.88 8.40 -37.81
N ASN A 593 2.75 7.69 -38.53
CA ASN A 593 4.20 7.74 -38.33
C ASN A 593 4.61 7.48 -36.86
N ILE A 594 3.98 6.49 -36.23
CA ILE A 594 4.25 6.13 -34.83
C ILE A 594 5.65 5.55 -34.74
N LYS A 595 6.46 6.05 -33.81
CA LYS A 595 7.78 5.52 -33.50
C LYS A 595 7.95 5.38 -32.00
N VAL A 596 8.37 4.19 -31.56
CA VAL A 596 8.82 3.93 -30.19
C VAL A 596 10.32 3.71 -30.23
N ARG A 597 11.07 4.47 -29.44
CA ARG A 597 12.54 4.46 -29.45
C ARG A 597 13.12 4.19 -28.06
N LEU A 598 13.95 3.16 -27.97
CA LEU A 598 14.74 2.80 -26.81
C LEU A 598 16.22 3.08 -27.11
N GLU A 599 16.93 3.67 -26.16
CA GLU A 599 18.39 3.85 -26.22
C GLU A 599 19.05 3.47 -24.90
N ALA A 600 19.88 2.44 -24.91
CA ALA A 600 20.77 2.09 -23.82
C ALA A 600 21.90 3.12 -23.73
N LEU A 601 22.14 3.67 -22.53
CA LEU A 601 23.17 4.69 -22.31
C LEU A 601 24.54 4.07 -21.96
N GLN A 602 24.59 2.75 -21.86
CA GLN A 602 25.77 1.94 -21.61
C GLN A 602 25.72 0.69 -22.49
N ASN A 603 26.84 -0.03 -22.63
CA ASN A 603 26.96 -1.20 -23.50
C ASN A 603 26.31 -2.45 -22.90
N PHE A 604 24.98 -2.40 -22.75
CA PHE A 604 24.14 -3.48 -22.29
C PHE A 604 23.03 -3.77 -23.29
N ASN A 605 22.66 -5.04 -23.40
CA ASN A 605 21.59 -5.50 -24.26
C ASN A 605 20.23 -5.29 -23.59
N LEU A 606 19.46 -4.31 -24.09
CA LEU A 606 18.07 -4.09 -23.70
C LEU A 606 17.13 -4.48 -24.83
N SER A 607 16.05 -5.20 -24.58
CA SER A 607 15.02 -5.46 -25.59
C SER A 607 13.88 -4.43 -25.50
N LEU A 608 13.27 -4.13 -26.66
CA LEU A 608 12.11 -3.26 -26.79
C LEU A 608 10.92 -4.09 -27.26
N ARG A 609 9.81 -4.06 -26.54
CA ARG A 609 8.59 -4.81 -26.85
C ARG A 609 7.36 -3.90 -26.77
N MET A 610 6.32 -4.24 -27.52
CA MET A 610 5.07 -3.48 -27.54
C MET A 610 3.86 -4.39 -27.70
N ALA A 611 2.78 -4.09 -26.99
CA ALA A 611 1.50 -4.79 -27.07
C ALA A 611 0.32 -3.83 -26.86
N GLU A 612 -0.78 -4.09 -27.57
CA GLU A 612 -2.04 -3.37 -27.42
C GLU A 612 -2.80 -3.86 -26.18
N GLY A 613 -3.19 -2.93 -25.31
CA GLY A 613 -4.14 -3.18 -24.21
C GLY A 613 -3.66 -4.13 -23.10
N THR A 614 -2.42 -4.62 -23.13
CA THR A 614 -1.83 -5.50 -22.10
C THR A 614 -0.32 -5.29 -21.98
N PHE A 615 0.27 -5.75 -20.87
CA PHE A 615 1.72 -5.69 -20.64
C PHE A 615 2.50 -6.45 -21.72
N ALA A 616 3.61 -5.86 -22.17
CA ALA A 616 4.42 -6.37 -23.28
C ALA A 616 5.58 -7.26 -22.79
N PHE A 617 5.25 -8.31 -22.03
CA PHE A 617 6.22 -9.38 -21.72
C PHE A 617 6.64 -10.12 -22.98
N LYS A 618 7.71 -10.92 -22.90
CA LYS A 618 8.30 -11.60 -24.06
C LYS A 618 7.29 -12.47 -24.82
N GLU A 619 6.45 -13.19 -24.09
CA GLU A 619 5.41 -14.08 -24.61
C GLU A 619 4.12 -13.37 -25.03
N ASP A 620 3.89 -12.15 -24.54
CA ASP A 620 2.64 -11.38 -24.76
C ASP A 620 2.81 -10.27 -25.81
N ALA A 621 4.06 -9.92 -26.17
CA ALA A 621 4.38 -8.84 -27.09
C ALA A 621 3.92 -9.14 -28.52
N GLN A 622 3.24 -8.16 -29.13
CA GLN A 622 2.85 -8.20 -30.54
C GLN A 622 3.99 -7.76 -31.45
N TYR A 623 4.84 -6.87 -30.95
CA TYR A 623 6.00 -6.33 -31.66
C TYR A 623 7.22 -6.34 -30.76
N SER A 624 8.38 -6.67 -31.32
CA SER A 624 9.63 -6.68 -30.57
C SER A 624 10.83 -6.31 -31.43
N LYS A 625 11.85 -5.76 -30.78
CA LYS A 625 13.19 -5.53 -31.31
C LYS A 625 14.18 -5.95 -30.24
N GLU A 626 15.04 -6.91 -30.58
CA GLU A 626 16.05 -7.50 -29.70
C GLU A 626 17.45 -7.39 -30.34
N GLY A 627 18.50 -7.71 -29.59
CA GLY A 627 19.88 -7.73 -30.08
C GLY A 627 20.77 -6.65 -29.45
N SER A 628 22.08 -6.69 -29.68
CA SER A 628 23.07 -5.86 -28.97
C SER A 628 23.14 -4.38 -29.40
N GLU A 629 22.24 -3.91 -30.26
CA GLU A 629 22.20 -2.52 -30.73
C GLU A 629 21.84 -1.58 -29.57
N LEU A 630 22.61 -0.50 -29.37
CA LEU A 630 22.33 0.49 -28.31
C LEU A 630 21.01 1.23 -28.54
N VAL A 631 20.62 1.42 -29.80
CA VAL A 631 19.38 2.08 -30.19
C VAL A 631 18.46 1.06 -30.85
N LYS A 632 17.21 0.99 -30.37
CA LYS A 632 16.16 0.13 -30.91
C LYS A 632 14.93 0.96 -31.22
N GLU A 633 14.36 0.74 -32.39
CA GLU A 633 13.19 1.48 -32.86
C GLU A 633 12.15 0.53 -33.44
N LEU A 634 10.90 0.73 -33.04
CA LEU A 634 9.72 0.18 -33.69
C LEU A 634 9.00 1.33 -34.40
N THR A 635 8.74 1.19 -35.69
CA THR A 635 8.11 2.24 -36.52
C THR A 635 6.90 1.69 -37.26
N PHE A 636 5.81 2.45 -37.25
CA PHE A 636 4.53 2.07 -37.83
C PHE A 636 3.92 3.23 -38.62
N SER A 637 3.36 2.94 -39.80
CA SER A 637 2.61 3.95 -40.54
C SER A 637 1.31 4.34 -39.83
N SER A 638 0.69 3.38 -39.15
CA SER A 638 -0.56 3.52 -38.40
C SER A 638 -0.72 2.36 -37.42
N LEU A 639 -1.41 2.58 -36.31
CA LEU A 639 -1.84 1.54 -35.35
C LEU A 639 -3.28 1.83 -34.90
N PRO A 640 -4.02 0.81 -34.43
CA PRO A 640 -5.29 1.01 -33.73
C PRO A 640 -5.18 2.05 -32.61
N LYS A 641 -6.24 2.87 -32.48
CA LYS A 641 -6.38 3.79 -31.34
C LYS A 641 -6.54 2.98 -30.06
N GLY A 642 -6.02 3.48 -28.95
CA GLY A 642 -6.15 2.84 -27.64
C GLY A 642 -4.91 2.91 -26.77
N THR A 643 -4.91 2.15 -25.68
CA THR A 643 -3.76 2.05 -24.77
C THR A 643 -2.77 1.03 -25.30
N TRP A 644 -1.52 1.48 -25.46
CA TRP A 644 -0.40 0.64 -25.85
C TRP A 644 0.62 0.56 -24.71
N TYR A 645 1.16 -0.63 -24.49
CA TYR A 645 2.19 -0.87 -23.49
C TYR A 645 3.52 -1.10 -24.17
N VAL A 646 4.58 -0.60 -23.55
CA VAL A 646 5.97 -0.75 -23.98
C VAL A 646 6.73 -1.48 -22.89
N GLY A 647 7.32 -2.62 -23.23
CA GLY A 647 8.21 -3.38 -22.35
C GLY A 647 9.66 -3.09 -22.70
N VAL A 648 10.47 -2.76 -21.70
CA VAL A 648 11.92 -2.69 -21.78
C VAL A 648 12.49 -3.74 -20.83
N GLN A 649 13.25 -4.70 -21.33
CA GLN A 649 13.88 -5.72 -20.50
C GLN A 649 15.39 -5.71 -20.65
N CYS A 650 16.10 -5.84 -19.53
CA CYS A 650 17.54 -6.10 -19.56
C CYS A 650 17.79 -7.56 -19.89
N GLU A 651 18.40 -7.85 -21.04
CA GLU A 651 18.70 -9.22 -21.47
C GLU A 651 20.02 -9.72 -20.88
N ASP A 652 20.91 -8.79 -20.52
CA ASP A 652 22.12 -9.09 -19.78
C ASP A 652 21.79 -9.43 -18.33
N THR A 653 22.61 -10.29 -17.74
CA THR A 653 22.40 -10.83 -16.40
C THR A 653 23.73 -11.03 -15.71
N VAL A 654 23.71 -11.03 -14.37
CA VAL A 654 24.89 -11.44 -13.60
C VAL A 654 25.33 -12.84 -13.98
N THR A 655 26.63 -13.08 -13.90
CA THR A 655 27.19 -14.42 -13.85
C THR A 655 27.40 -14.83 -12.40
N TYR A 656 27.53 -16.12 -12.11
CA TYR A 656 27.79 -16.55 -10.74
C TYR A 656 28.60 -17.83 -10.68
N THR A 657 29.22 -18.02 -9.52
CA THR A 657 29.82 -19.29 -9.11
C THR A 657 29.09 -19.80 -7.88
N GLU A 658 28.77 -21.09 -7.88
CA GLU A 658 28.24 -21.74 -6.69
C GLU A 658 29.35 -21.90 -5.65
N THR A 659 28.98 -21.73 -4.39
CA THR A 659 29.85 -21.82 -3.24
C THR A 659 29.18 -22.67 -2.15
N ASP A 660 29.94 -23.03 -1.13
CA ASP A 660 29.42 -23.78 0.01
C ASP A 660 28.36 -23.01 0.80
N THR A 661 28.22 -21.70 0.64
CA THR A 661 27.25 -20.85 1.35
C THR A 661 26.15 -20.29 0.46
N GLY A 662 26.13 -20.62 -0.83
CA GLY A 662 25.15 -20.10 -1.79
C GLY A 662 25.80 -19.71 -3.11
N VAL A 663 25.39 -18.58 -3.69
CA VAL A 663 25.98 -18.05 -4.92
C VAL A 663 26.88 -16.85 -4.65
N LYS A 664 27.95 -16.73 -5.43
CA LYS A 664 28.75 -15.51 -5.50
C LYS A 664 28.63 -14.93 -6.91
N TYR A 665 28.02 -13.75 -7.01
CA TYR A 665 27.88 -13.05 -8.28
C TYR A 665 29.23 -12.53 -8.81
N SER A 666 29.33 -12.55 -10.13
CA SER A 666 30.34 -11.92 -10.96
C SER A 666 29.64 -11.11 -12.05
N ASP A 667 30.34 -10.16 -12.68
CA ASP A 667 29.73 -9.19 -13.62
C ASP A 667 28.56 -8.39 -13.01
N THR A 668 28.79 -7.83 -11.82
CA THR A 668 27.78 -7.15 -10.99
C THR A 668 27.30 -5.81 -11.53
N ALA A 669 27.77 -5.37 -12.70
CA ALA A 669 27.45 -4.05 -13.26
C ALA A 669 25.95 -3.84 -13.53
N VAL A 670 25.19 -4.92 -13.70
CA VAL A 670 23.73 -4.90 -13.87
C VAL A 670 22.95 -4.81 -12.54
N LEU A 671 23.57 -5.14 -11.40
CA LEU A 671 22.90 -5.21 -10.10
C LEU A 671 22.46 -3.83 -9.60
N ASN A 672 23.29 -2.80 -9.83
CA ASN A 672 22.96 -1.40 -9.54
C ASN A 672 22.27 -0.68 -10.72
N GLY A 673 21.81 -1.46 -11.71
CA GLY A 673 20.96 -1.04 -12.80
C GLY A 673 21.67 -0.46 -14.02
N VAL A 674 21.04 -0.66 -15.19
CA VAL A 674 21.45 -0.18 -16.51
C VAL A 674 20.64 1.08 -16.86
N PRO A 675 21.30 2.21 -17.22
CA PRO A 675 20.61 3.43 -17.62
C PRO A 675 20.16 3.39 -19.09
N TYR A 676 18.99 3.96 -19.34
CA TYR A 676 18.44 4.05 -20.70
C TYR A 676 17.47 5.23 -20.86
N THR A 677 17.07 5.49 -22.10
CA THR A 677 15.98 6.40 -22.43
C THR A 677 14.92 5.71 -23.27
N ILE A 678 13.67 6.14 -23.10
CA ILE A 678 12.52 5.62 -23.84
C ILE A 678 11.62 6.78 -24.26
N SER A 679 11.15 6.76 -25.50
CA SER A 679 10.23 7.76 -26.02
C SER A 679 9.26 7.17 -27.03
N VAL A 680 8.16 7.90 -27.24
CA VAL A 680 7.18 7.64 -28.28
C VAL A 680 6.89 8.92 -29.05
N THR A 681 6.72 8.83 -30.36
CA THR A 681 6.36 9.95 -31.24
C THR A 681 5.30 9.53 -32.25
N TRP A 682 4.40 10.44 -32.63
CA TRP A 682 3.47 10.28 -33.74
C TRP A 682 3.00 11.64 -34.27
N ASP A 683 2.51 11.64 -35.51
CA ASP A 683 1.80 12.76 -36.13
C ASP A 683 0.28 12.55 -36.05
N ILE A 684 -0.49 13.64 -36.18
CA ILE A 684 -1.96 13.63 -36.32
C ILE A 684 -2.35 14.05 -37.74
#